data_AF-A0A369I8G2-F1
#
_entry.id   AF-A0A369I8G2-F1
#
_cell.length_a   1.000
_cell.length_b   1.000
_cell.length_c   1.000
_cell.angle_alpha   90.00
_cell.angle_beta   90.00
_cell.angle_gamma   90.00
#
_symmetry.space_group_name_H-M   'P 1'
#
loop_
_entity.id
_entity.type
_entity.pdbx_description
1 polymer ?
#
loop_
_entity_poly.entity_id
_entity_poly.type
_entity_poly.pdbx_seq_one_letter_code
_entity_poly.pdbx_strand_id
1 'polypeptide(L)'
;MDTLQIKSILEKIKTVKVAVYGDFCLDAYWIMDTRKSEVSIETGLQAESVAKHYYSPGGAANVIANLSALQPAQLKVIGVVGDDIHGRELTAQLQNLGADTSSLVIQKEHFQTYAYLKRYIEGVEEPRIDFGVYNKRSLETDALILAGLQSALEMYDALIFNQQVLGSITNDSFIEKANALFEQYNDKIILVDSRHFNDRFSNVYRKVNDVEAAHLNGVQVEPRTMLPRATVLEYGQSLFAQSQKPVFVTCGARGITAFDSTGYHEHLGLQLTAQLDTVGAGDTVISAITLCLAAGISPNEAAEFANFAAAVTVQKLFITGTANGEEILAISQDPNYIYQADLAENPRQAVYLPDSETELCDPSVLEKLGHIKYAVFDHDGTISILRHGWEEIMEPVMMKAILGDSYDTIDAAGFKKVQRETQEFIHKTTGIQTIYQMEGLVNMVREAGYVPEDQILDKFQYKQIYNDALMELVNKRMAKLQAGELDWEDYTMKGAVAFLHELKERGVVMYLASGTDVDDVRHEATVLGYADLFDGGIYGALREYTKFSKKMIIERIIRDNNLNGNELAVFGDGPDEIREGRRSGGISIGITSNEVQRHGHNFDKRPRLVKAGAQLIIPDFSQYRKLVSLLFKEEEISETV
;
A
#
# COMPACT_ATOMS: atom_id res chain seq x y z
N MET A 1 8.82 12.57 6.05
CA MET A 1 9.08 12.63 7.50
C MET A 1 10.21 11.70 7.89
N ASP A 2 11.12 12.17 8.75
CA ASP A 2 12.12 11.33 9.40
C ASP A 2 11.62 10.73 10.73
N THR A 3 12.43 9.82 11.30
CA THR A 3 12.14 9.16 12.58
C THR A 3 12.01 10.13 13.77
N LEU A 4 12.76 11.23 13.78
CA LEU A 4 12.72 12.21 14.87
C LEU A 4 11.42 13.02 14.83
N GLN A 5 10.99 13.41 13.63
CA GLN A 5 9.72 14.10 13.41
C GLN A 5 8.55 13.25 13.90
N ILE A 6 8.49 11.97 13.52
CA ILE A 6 7.42 11.06 13.94
C ILE A 6 7.39 10.88 15.46
N LYS A 7 8.56 10.67 16.09
CA LYS A 7 8.65 10.62 17.56
C LYS A 7 8.18 11.91 18.21
N SER A 8 8.53 13.07 17.64
CA SER A 8 8.07 14.36 18.16
C SER A 8 6.55 14.52 18.03
N ILE A 9 5.94 14.05 16.94
CA ILE A 9 4.48 14.09 16.76
C ILE A 9 3.81 13.21 17.82
N LEU A 10 4.28 11.97 17.99
CA LEU A 10 3.75 11.03 18.97
C LEU A 10 3.82 11.58 20.40
N GLU A 11 4.90 12.29 20.77
CA GLU A 11 4.98 12.93 22.09
C GLU A 11 4.01 14.11 22.25
N LYS A 12 3.82 14.94 21.21
CA LYS A 12 2.89 16.07 21.28
C LYS A 12 1.43 15.61 21.35
N ILE A 13 1.08 14.53 20.63
CA ILE A 13 -0.27 13.97 20.61
C ILE A 13 -0.72 13.52 22.01
N LYS A 14 0.19 13.04 22.86
CA LYS A 14 -0.11 12.58 24.23
C LYS A 14 -0.72 13.67 25.13
N THR A 15 -0.57 14.95 24.79
CA THR A 15 -1.16 16.05 25.57
C THR A 15 -2.53 16.50 25.06
N VAL A 16 -2.95 16.01 23.89
CA VAL A 16 -4.18 16.45 23.20
C VAL A 16 -5.42 15.85 23.82
N LYS A 17 -6.50 16.63 23.91
CA LYS A 17 -7.84 16.19 24.25
C LYS A 17 -8.74 16.23 23.02
N VAL A 18 -9.35 15.11 22.66
CA VAL A 18 -10.26 15.02 21.51
C VAL A 18 -11.65 14.55 21.92
N ALA A 19 -12.67 15.20 21.37
CA ALA A 19 -14.05 14.73 21.45
C ALA A 19 -14.49 14.16 20.10
N VAL A 20 -15.33 13.12 20.15
CA VAL A 20 -15.93 12.52 18.96
C VAL A 20 -17.45 12.54 19.14
N TYR A 21 -18.11 13.28 18.26
CA TYR A 21 -19.52 13.06 17.99
C TYR A 21 -19.68 12.08 16.84
N GLY A 22 -20.63 11.16 16.95
CA GLY A 22 -21.02 10.41 15.78
C GLY A 22 -21.99 9.27 15.96
N ASP A 23 -22.11 8.50 14.89
CA ASP A 23 -22.89 7.27 14.85
C ASP A 23 -22.03 6.12 15.39
N PHE A 24 -22.17 5.85 16.69
CA PHE A 24 -21.47 4.74 17.34
C PHE A 24 -22.16 3.43 17.00
N CYS A 25 -21.43 2.55 16.33
CA CYS A 25 -21.92 1.25 15.88
C CYS A 25 -21.15 0.10 16.54
N LEU A 26 -21.80 -1.05 16.61
CA LEU A 26 -21.19 -2.31 17.06
C LEU A 26 -21.21 -3.33 15.91
N ASP A 27 -20.04 -3.74 15.43
CA ASP A 27 -19.93 -4.84 14.48
C ASP A 27 -19.99 -6.17 15.23
N ALA A 28 -20.99 -7.00 14.97
CA ALA A 28 -21.20 -8.28 15.62
C ALA A 28 -20.83 -9.43 14.69
N TYR A 29 -19.77 -10.17 15.00
CA TYR A 29 -19.26 -11.26 14.17
C TYR A 29 -19.75 -12.60 14.72
N TRP A 30 -20.55 -13.32 13.92
CA TRP A 30 -21.10 -14.63 14.29
C TRP A 30 -20.51 -15.71 13.37
N ILE A 31 -19.68 -16.58 13.94
CA ILE A 31 -19.09 -17.71 13.23
C ILE A 31 -20.05 -18.89 13.34
N MET A 32 -20.66 -19.26 12.21
CA MET A 32 -21.69 -20.27 12.15
C MET A 32 -21.09 -21.67 12.03
N ASP A 33 -21.70 -22.67 12.68
CA ASP A 33 -21.35 -24.09 12.52
C ASP A 33 -22.62 -24.95 12.52
N THR A 34 -23.07 -25.33 11.33
CA THR A 34 -24.30 -26.09 11.14
C THR A 34 -24.16 -27.58 11.49
N ARG A 35 -22.95 -28.09 11.75
CA ARG A 35 -22.72 -29.52 12.06
C ARG A 35 -23.36 -29.96 13.38
N LYS A 36 -23.59 -29.00 14.29
CA LYS A 36 -24.26 -29.22 15.58
C LYS A 36 -25.68 -28.66 15.61
N SER A 37 -26.22 -28.22 14.48
CA SER A 37 -27.55 -27.66 14.43
C SER A 37 -28.63 -28.74 14.58
N GLU A 38 -29.57 -28.48 15.47
CA GLU A 38 -30.74 -29.32 15.71
C GLU A 38 -31.95 -28.83 14.89
N VAL A 39 -32.94 -29.70 14.70
CA VAL A 39 -34.25 -29.30 14.17
C VAL A 39 -35.10 -28.81 15.34
N SER A 40 -35.63 -27.59 15.23
CA SER A 40 -36.56 -27.03 16.20
C SER A 40 -37.78 -27.93 16.35
N ILE A 41 -38.08 -28.37 17.57
CA ILE A 41 -39.23 -29.25 17.85
C ILE A 41 -40.54 -28.48 17.64
N GLU A 42 -40.56 -27.18 17.93
CA GLU A 42 -41.75 -26.34 17.87
C GLU A 42 -42.15 -25.96 16.44
N THR A 43 -41.16 -25.77 15.55
CA THR A 43 -41.41 -25.22 14.21
C THR A 43 -41.04 -26.18 13.07
N GLY A 44 -40.27 -27.24 13.35
CA GLY A 44 -39.74 -28.14 12.34
C GLY A 44 -38.67 -27.52 11.44
N LEU A 45 -38.23 -26.30 11.73
CA LEU A 45 -37.20 -25.59 10.99
C LEU A 45 -35.80 -25.96 11.50
N GLN A 46 -34.82 -26.02 10.59
CA GLN A 46 -33.42 -26.25 10.94
C GLN A 46 -32.87 -25.03 11.70
N ALA A 47 -32.31 -25.26 12.90
CA ALA A 47 -31.65 -24.20 13.64
C ALA A 47 -30.31 -23.82 12.99
N GLU A 48 -29.90 -22.57 13.14
CA GLU A 48 -28.57 -22.12 12.74
C GLU A 48 -27.74 -21.88 14.01
N SER A 49 -26.68 -22.68 14.19
CA SER A 49 -25.87 -22.62 15.42
C SER A 49 -24.68 -21.70 15.24
N VAL A 50 -24.47 -20.84 16.24
CA VAL A 50 -23.28 -19.98 16.35
C VAL A 50 -22.24 -20.71 17.18
N ALA A 51 -21.09 -21.03 16.58
CA ALA A 51 -19.98 -21.67 17.29
C ALA A 51 -19.17 -20.68 18.13
N LYS A 52 -18.97 -19.47 17.60
CA LYS A 52 -18.23 -18.39 18.24
C LYS A 52 -18.85 -17.05 17.84
N HIS A 53 -18.92 -16.12 18.78
CA HIS A 53 -19.24 -14.74 18.46
C HIS A 53 -18.32 -13.77 19.18
N TYR A 54 -18.14 -12.58 18.60
CA TYR A 54 -17.41 -11.46 19.19
C TYR A 54 -17.91 -10.14 18.61
N TYR A 55 -17.58 -9.04 19.27
CA TYR A 55 -18.03 -7.69 18.91
C TYR A 55 -16.85 -6.75 18.77
N SER A 56 -16.89 -5.87 17.77
CA SER A 56 -15.86 -4.86 17.53
C SER A 56 -16.48 -3.46 17.41
N PRO A 57 -15.77 -2.39 17.79
CA PRO A 57 -16.20 -1.02 17.52
C PRO A 57 -16.34 -0.76 16.01
N GLY A 58 -17.47 -0.17 15.61
CA GLY A 58 -17.76 0.28 14.25
C GLY A 58 -18.19 1.75 14.18
N GLY A 59 -18.12 2.35 12.99
CA GLY A 59 -18.46 3.77 12.80
C GLY A 59 -17.63 4.68 13.70
N ALA A 60 -18.27 5.62 14.39
CA ALA A 60 -17.59 6.53 15.32
C ALA A 60 -16.88 5.81 16.48
N ALA A 61 -17.28 4.58 16.82
CA ALA A 61 -16.60 3.77 17.82
C ALA A 61 -15.22 3.28 17.32
N ASN A 62 -15.09 3.03 16.01
CA ASN A 62 -13.80 2.70 15.40
C ASN A 62 -12.85 3.91 15.37
N VAL A 63 -13.39 5.12 15.21
CA VAL A 63 -12.62 6.37 15.38
C VAL A 63 -12.05 6.46 16.81
N ILE A 64 -12.86 6.16 17.83
CA ILE A 64 -12.36 6.11 19.23
C ILE A 64 -11.26 5.06 19.40
N ALA A 65 -11.40 3.87 18.81
CA ALA A 65 -10.38 2.83 18.86
C ALA A 65 -9.05 3.30 18.23
N ASN A 66 -9.12 3.98 17.08
CA ASN A 66 -7.96 4.54 16.40
C ASN A 66 -7.30 5.67 17.20
N LEU A 67 -8.09 6.58 17.77
CA LEU A 67 -7.57 7.62 18.65
C LEU A 67 -6.90 7.02 19.90
N SER A 68 -7.53 6.03 20.54
CA SER A 68 -6.98 5.36 21.74
C SER A 68 -5.64 4.67 21.46
N ALA A 69 -5.47 4.06 20.28
CA ALA A 69 -4.20 3.47 19.86
C ALA A 69 -3.05 4.48 19.74
N LEU A 70 -3.36 5.75 19.49
CA LEU A 70 -2.40 6.87 19.44
C LEU A 70 -2.22 7.60 20.79
N GLN A 71 -2.93 7.16 21.83
CA GLN A 71 -2.76 7.55 23.24
C GLN A 71 -2.82 9.07 23.53
N PRO A 72 -3.88 9.80 23.12
CA PRO A 72 -4.11 11.17 23.56
C PRO A 72 -4.39 11.27 25.06
N ALA A 73 -4.34 12.49 25.61
CA ALA A 73 -4.57 12.73 27.03
C ALA A 73 -6.00 12.39 27.47
N GLN A 74 -7.00 12.75 26.65
CA GLN A 74 -8.41 12.53 26.96
C GLN A 74 -9.23 12.27 25.70
N LEU A 75 -10.18 11.36 25.81
CA LEU A 75 -11.16 11.03 24.79
C LEU A 75 -12.57 11.23 25.34
N LYS A 76 -13.41 11.92 24.58
CA LYS A 76 -14.82 12.15 24.91
C LYS A 76 -15.72 11.59 23.83
N VAL A 77 -16.76 10.88 24.24
CA VAL A 77 -17.79 10.34 23.36
C VAL A 77 -19.07 11.17 23.52
N ILE A 78 -19.63 11.61 22.39
CA ILE A 78 -20.88 12.36 22.32
C ILE A 78 -21.79 11.69 21.30
N GLY A 79 -22.93 11.16 21.72
CA GLY A 79 -23.81 10.45 20.78
C GLY A 79 -25.03 9.89 21.45
N VAL A 80 -25.62 8.86 20.84
CA VAL A 80 -26.79 8.18 21.37
C VAL A 80 -26.70 6.67 21.17
N VAL A 81 -27.18 5.91 22.16
CA VAL A 81 -27.39 4.46 22.11
C VAL A 81 -28.80 4.12 22.61
N GLY A 82 -29.28 2.92 22.29
CA GLY A 82 -30.52 2.38 22.85
C GLY A 82 -30.31 1.84 24.27
N ASP A 83 -31.40 1.70 25.04
CA ASP A 83 -31.38 0.92 26.29
C ASP A 83 -31.50 -0.58 25.99
N ASP A 84 -30.49 -1.11 25.29
CA ASP A 84 -30.43 -2.49 24.83
C ASP A 84 -29.06 -3.13 25.13
N ILE A 85 -28.95 -4.44 24.85
CA ILE A 85 -27.72 -5.20 25.10
C ILE A 85 -26.54 -4.68 24.28
N HIS A 86 -26.78 -4.22 23.05
CA HIS A 86 -25.75 -3.68 22.16
C HIS A 86 -25.23 -2.34 22.68
N GLY A 87 -26.10 -1.49 23.23
CA GLY A 87 -25.73 -0.20 23.82
C GLY A 87 -24.86 -0.37 25.06
N ARG A 88 -25.16 -1.37 25.90
CA ARG A 88 -24.35 -1.71 27.08
C ARG A 88 -22.97 -2.25 26.69
N GLU A 89 -22.92 -3.18 25.73
CA GLU A 89 -21.66 -3.72 25.20
C GLU A 89 -20.80 -2.62 24.58
N LEU A 90 -21.37 -1.80 23.69
CA LEU A 90 -20.69 -0.70 23.04
C LEU A 90 -20.15 0.33 24.04
N THR A 91 -20.95 0.69 25.05
CA THR A 91 -20.51 1.59 26.12
C THR A 91 -19.33 1.01 26.90
N ALA A 92 -19.37 -0.28 27.24
CA ALA A 92 -18.28 -0.95 27.93
C ALA A 92 -16.99 -0.99 27.09
N GLN A 93 -17.10 -1.25 25.78
CA GLN A 93 -15.93 -1.23 24.88
C GLN A 93 -15.32 0.17 24.78
N LEU A 94 -16.13 1.22 24.65
CA LEU A 94 -15.66 2.61 24.62
C LEU A 94 -14.95 3.01 25.94
N GLN A 95 -15.47 2.58 27.09
CA GLN A 95 -14.84 2.80 28.39
C GLN A 95 -13.51 2.03 28.53
N ASN A 96 -13.44 0.79 28.02
CA ASN A 96 -12.21 0.01 28.00
C ASN A 96 -11.12 0.65 27.11
N LEU A 97 -11.52 1.39 26.08
CA LEU A 97 -10.61 2.20 25.25
C LEU A 97 -10.18 3.52 25.95
N GLY A 98 -10.65 3.78 27.17
CA GLY A 98 -10.31 4.96 27.97
C GLY A 98 -11.14 6.20 27.66
N ALA A 99 -12.26 6.06 26.93
CA ALA A 99 -13.11 7.20 26.57
C ALA A 99 -14.15 7.53 27.67
N ASP A 100 -14.33 8.83 27.93
CA ASP A 100 -15.41 9.35 28.74
C ASP A 100 -16.74 9.27 27.98
N THR A 101 -17.62 8.38 28.42
CA THR A 101 -18.94 8.14 27.81
C THR A 101 -20.07 8.91 28.49
N SER A 102 -19.78 9.88 29.37
CA SER A 102 -20.83 10.61 30.10
C SER A 102 -21.72 11.51 29.23
N SER A 103 -21.37 11.73 27.96
CA SER A 103 -22.22 12.40 26.95
C SER A 103 -22.76 11.44 25.89
N LEU A 104 -22.70 10.13 26.14
CA LEU A 104 -23.39 9.10 25.37
C LEU A 104 -24.81 8.95 25.91
N VAL A 105 -25.78 9.55 25.22
CA VAL A 105 -27.19 9.58 25.63
C VAL A 105 -27.82 8.20 25.47
N ILE A 106 -28.54 7.73 26.49
CA ILE A 106 -29.34 6.50 26.39
C ILE A 106 -30.78 6.89 26.07
N GLN A 107 -31.24 6.62 24.85
CA GLN A 107 -32.63 6.83 24.46
C GLN A 107 -33.42 5.52 24.57
N LYS A 108 -34.48 5.52 25.39
CA LYS A 108 -35.25 4.30 25.71
C LYS A 108 -36.30 3.94 24.68
N GLU A 109 -36.88 4.93 24.03
CA GLU A 109 -38.00 4.76 23.10
C GLU A 109 -37.57 5.03 21.66
N HIS A 110 -38.05 4.21 20.72
CA HIS A 110 -37.83 4.39 19.27
C HIS A 110 -36.36 4.50 18.83
N PHE A 111 -35.44 3.97 19.64
CA PHE A 111 -34.02 3.94 19.34
C PHE A 111 -33.41 2.61 19.78
N GLN A 112 -32.76 1.93 18.86
CA GLN A 112 -31.94 0.75 19.11
C GLN A 112 -30.49 1.10 18.79
N THR A 113 -29.54 0.59 19.54
CA THR A 113 -28.11 0.79 19.23
C THR A 113 -27.81 0.24 17.84
N TYR A 114 -27.09 1.02 17.03
CA TYR A 114 -26.65 0.58 15.70
C TYR A 114 -25.73 -0.62 15.85
N ALA A 115 -26.14 -1.75 15.29
CA ALA A 115 -25.32 -2.96 15.27
C ALA A 115 -25.45 -3.66 13.92
N TYR A 116 -24.32 -4.15 13.43
CA TYR A 116 -24.22 -4.83 12.14
C TYR A 116 -23.76 -6.26 12.36
N LEU A 117 -24.71 -7.19 12.31
CA LEU A 117 -24.44 -8.61 12.53
C LEU A 117 -23.98 -9.23 11.21
N LYS A 118 -22.71 -9.64 11.18
CA LYS A 118 -22.03 -10.30 10.07
C LYS A 118 -21.91 -11.78 10.37
N ARG A 119 -22.53 -12.61 9.54
CA ARG A 119 -22.47 -14.08 9.69
C ARG A 119 -21.36 -14.62 8.80
N TYR A 120 -20.55 -15.52 9.35
CA TYR A 120 -19.52 -16.22 8.59
C TYR A 120 -19.85 -17.70 8.52
N ILE A 121 -20.02 -18.22 7.29
CA ILE A 121 -20.27 -19.64 7.00
C ILE A 121 -19.10 -20.13 6.15
N GLU A 122 -18.38 -21.15 6.60
CA GLU A 122 -17.22 -21.72 5.90
C GLU A 122 -16.17 -20.64 5.51
N GLY A 123 -16.01 -19.62 6.34
CA GLY A 123 -15.07 -18.51 6.12
C GLY A 123 -15.57 -17.39 5.21
N VAL A 124 -16.79 -17.50 4.67
CA VAL A 124 -17.40 -16.49 3.79
C VAL A 124 -18.39 -15.64 4.59
N GLU A 125 -18.31 -14.31 4.44
CA GLU A 125 -19.27 -13.37 5.02
C GLU A 125 -20.59 -13.38 4.22
N GLU A 126 -21.69 -13.68 4.90
CA GLU A 126 -23.06 -13.61 4.39
C GLU A 126 -23.67 -12.22 4.56
N PRO A 127 -24.78 -11.90 3.85
CA PRO A 127 -25.49 -10.63 4.02
C PRO A 127 -25.81 -10.31 5.48
N ARG A 128 -25.47 -9.09 5.89
CA ARG A 128 -25.58 -8.61 7.27
C ARG A 128 -27.03 -8.40 7.73
N ILE A 129 -27.24 -8.49 9.04
CA ILE A 129 -28.50 -8.12 9.72
C ILE A 129 -28.26 -6.84 10.51
N ASP A 130 -29.01 -5.79 10.17
CA ASP A 130 -28.80 -4.43 10.69
C ASP A 130 -29.84 -4.06 11.76
N PHE A 131 -29.36 -3.53 12.88
CA PHE A 131 -30.18 -2.97 13.96
C PHE A 131 -30.11 -1.45 13.95
N GLY A 132 -31.21 -0.78 14.36
CA GLY A 132 -31.25 0.68 14.50
C GLY A 132 -31.53 1.47 13.21
N VAL A 133 -31.71 0.84 12.06
CA VAL A 133 -31.94 1.54 10.77
C VAL A 133 -33.21 2.41 10.74
N TYR A 134 -34.17 2.16 11.64
CA TYR A 134 -35.43 2.93 11.77
C TYR A 134 -35.45 3.89 12.96
N ASN A 135 -34.28 4.13 13.57
CA ASN A 135 -34.17 5.00 14.73
C ASN A 135 -34.70 6.40 14.45
N LYS A 136 -35.27 7.02 15.49
CA LYS A 136 -35.61 8.44 15.49
C LYS A 136 -35.05 9.10 16.74
N ARG A 137 -34.27 10.17 16.59
CA ARG A 137 -33.79 10.93 17.76
C ARG A 137 -34.89 11.84 18.26
N SER A 138 -35.14 11.80 19.57
CA SER A 138 -36.04 12.77 20.21
C SER A 138 -35.39 14.16 20.23
N LEU A 139 -36.22 15.21 20.35
CA LEU A 139 -35.72 16.58 20.51
C LEU A 139 -34.89 16.76 21.80
N GLU A 140 -35.20 15.98 22.83
CA GLU A 140 -34.44 15.95 24.09
C GLU A 140 -33.05 15.34 23.88
N THR A 141 -32.96 14.22 23.17
CA THR A 141 -31.68 13.59 22.79
C THR A 141 -30.83 14.56 21.97
N ASP A 142 -31.42 15.22 20.96
CA ASP A 142 -30.71 16.23 20.18
C ASP A 142 -30.19 17.39 21.04
N ALA A 143 -30.99 17.87 22.00
CA ALA A 143 -30.58 18.95 22.92
C ALA A 143 -29.40 18.53 23.81
N LEU A 144 -29.41 17.29 24.33
CA LEU A 144 -28.31 16.74 25.12
C LEU A 144 -27.03 16.56 24.29
N ILE A 145 -27.16 16.09 23.06
CA ILE A 145 -26.03 15.98 22.13
C ILE A 145 -25.45 17.36 21.83
N LEU A 146 -26.29 18.36 21.52
CA LEU A 146 -25.84 19.74 21.27
C LEU A 146 -25.13 20.35 22.49
N ALA A 147 -25.63 20.09 23.70
CA ALA A 147 -24.94 20.50 24.93
C ALA A 147 -23.56 19.80 25.08
N GLY A 148 -23.48 18.51 24.74
CA GLY A 148 -22.22 17.77 24.68
C GLY A 148 -21.24 18.36 23.66
N LEU A 149 -21.72 18.70 22.46
CA LEU A 149 -20.92 19.35 21.42
C LEU A 149 -20.37 20.70 21.89
N GLN A 150 -21.21 21.55 22.46
CA GLN A 150 -20.79 22.84 23.00
C GLN A 150 -19.71 22.66 24.09
N SER A 151 -19.95 21.77 25.05
CA SER A 151 -19.00 21.49 26.14
C SER A 151 -17.66 20.97 25.62
N ALA A 152 -17.68 20.13 24.56
CA ALA A 152 -16.46 19.70 23.90
C ALA A 152 -15.71 20.85 23.22
N LEU A 153 -16.40 21.71 22.48
CA LEU A 153 -15.78 22.88 21.85
C LEU A 153 -15.15 23.83 22.88
N GLU A 154 -15.71 23.91 24.10
CA GLU A 154 -15.16 24.70 25.20
C GLU A 154 -13.91 24.07 25.84
N MET A 155 -13.92 22.75 26.08
CA MET A 155 -12.92 22.08 26.94
C MET A 155 -11.86 21.23 26.21
N TYR A 156 -12.13 20.83 24.97
CA TYR A 156 -11.28 19.95 24.18
C TYR A 156 -10.57 20.73 23.07
N ASP A 157 -9.46 20.18 22.57
CA ASP A 157 -8.62 20.83 21.57
C ASP A 157 -9.19 20.64 20.16
N ALA A 158 -9.86 19.51 19.92
CA ALA A 158 -10.54 19.23 18.66
C ALA A 158 -11.82 18.40 18.85
N LEU A 159 -12.71 18.53 17.86
CA LEU A 159 -13.94 17.77 17.71
C LEU A 159 -13.92 17.02 16.37
N ILE A 160 -14.11 15.71 16.40
CA ILE A 160 -14.46 14.91 15.23
C ILE A 160 -15.98 14.80 15.16
N PHE A 161 -16.54 15.09 13.98
CA PHE A 161 -17.96 14.90 13.70
C PHE A 161 -18.11 13.80 12.63
N ASN A 162 -18.46 12.59 13.08
CA ASN A 162 -18.50 11.39 12.26
C ASN A 162 -19.96 10.91 12.03
N GLN A 163 -20.50 11.10 10.83
CA GLN A 163 -21.86 10.68 10.49
C GLN A 163 -21.82 9.66 9.34
N GLN A 164 -22.19 8.42 9.62
CA GLN A 164 -22.00 7.29 8.70
C GLN A 164 -23.28 6.51 8.42
N VAL A 165 -24.31 6.64 9.26
CA VAL A 165 -25.54 5.84 9.17
C VAL A 165 -26.66 6.65 8.55
N LEU A 166 -27.24 6.13 7.47
CA LEU A 166 -28.33 6.81 6.78
C LEU A 166 -29.48 7.12 7.75
N GLY A 167 -29.91 8.38 7.79
CA GLY A 167 -31.01 8.82 8.64
C GLY A 167 -30.66 8.97 10.13
N SER A 168 -29.39 8.89 10.55
CA SER A 168 -29.03 9.09 11.97
C SER A 168 -29.27 10.49 12.51
N ILE A 169 -29.27 11.49 11.62
CA ILE A 169 -29.74 12.84 11.90
C ILE A 169 -31.15 12.96 11.30
N THR A 170 -32.17 12.78 12.15
CA THR A 170 -33.58 12.82 11.71
C THR A 170 -34.22 14.21 11.75
N ASN A 171 -33.60 15.17 12.44
CA ASN A 171 -34.15 16.51 12.64
C ASN A 171 -33.22 17.55 11.99
N ASP A 172 -33.68 18.22 10.92
CA ASP A 172 -32.87 19.21 10.20
C ASP A 172 -32.37 20.36 11.10
N SER A 173 -33.17 20.75 12.09
CA SER A 173 -32.80 21.78 13.08
C SER A 173 -31.55 21.43 13.89
N PHE A 174 -31.15 20.16 13.95
CA PHE A 174 -29.90 19.74 14.59
C PHE A 174 -28.68 20.25 13.81
N ILE A 175 -28.68 20.12 12.47
CA ILE A 175 -27.57 20.56 11.62
C ILE A 175 -27.43 22.08 11.70
N GLU A 176 -28.54 22.81 11.66
CA GLU A 176 -28.55 24.27 11.80
C GLU A 176 -27.93 24.72 13.13
N LYS A 177 -28.30 24.08 14.25
CA LYS A 177 -27.75 24.37 15.57
C LYS A 177 -26.28 23.96 15.71
N ALA A 178 -25.88 22.84 15.10
CA ALA A 178 -24.48 22.42 15.06
C ALA A 178 -23.63 23.43 14.28
N ASN A 179 -24.08 23.87 13.10
CA ASN A 179 -23.39 24.92 12.34
C ASN A 179 -23.30 26.24 13.10
N ALA A 180 -24.33 26.62 13.86
CA ALA A 180 -24.28 27.81 14.72
C ALA A 180 -23.18 27.68 15.80
N LEU A 181 -23.02 26.50 16.39
CA LEU A 181 -21.90 26.23 17.30
C LEU A 181 -20.55 26.28 16.57
N PHE A 182 -20.45 25.71 15.37
CA PHE A 182 -19.20 25.69 14.61
C PHE A 182 -18.75 27.09 14.18
N GLU A 183 -19.71 27.96 13.82
CA GLU A 183 -19.45 29.38 13.58
C GLU A 183 -18.98 30.10 14.85
N GLN A 184 -19.65 29.87 15.98
CA GLN A 184 -19.28 30.47 17.27
C GLN A 184 -17.86 30.08 17.71
N TYR A 185 -17.44 28.84 17.39
CA TYR A 185 -16.14 28.28 17.74
C TYR A 185 -15.25 28.10 16.49
N ASN A 186 -15.24 29.06 15.58
CA ASN A 186 -14.56 28.95 14.28
C ASN A 186 -13.03 28.75 14.37
N ASP A 187 -12.39 29.09 15.48
CA ASP A 187 -10.96 28.85 15.73
C ASP A 187 -10.65 27.41 16.16
N LYS A 188 -11.67 26.62 16.54
CA LYS A 188 -11.50 25.22 16.94
C LYS A 188 -11.31 24.32 15.72
N ILE A 189 -10.60 23.22 15.94
CA ILE A 189 -10.45 22.18 14.92
C ILE A 189 -11.69 21.28 14.98
N ILE A 190 -12.54 21.42 13.96
CA ILE A 190 -13.77 20.65 13.79
C ILE A 190 -13.61 19.86 12.49
N LEU A 191 -13.27 18.57 12.59
CA LEU A 191 -13.02 17.71 11.44
C LEU A 191 -14.28 16.88 11.14
N VAL A 192 -14.88 17.12 9.98
CA VAL A 192 -16.11 16.44 9.55
C VAL A 192 -15.78 15.30 8.60
N ASP A 193 -16.37 14.13 8.89
CA ASP A 193 -16.56 13.01 7.96
C ASP A 193 -18.01 12.58 8.05
N SER A 194 -18.81 13.13 7.13
CA SER A 194 -20.23 12.81 6.98
C SER A 194 -20.44 12.18 5.62
N ARG A 195 -21.16 11.06 5.59
CA ARG A 195 -21.51 10.36 4.36
C ARG A 195 -22.72 10.97 3.64
N HIS A 196 -23.67 11.54 4.39
CA HIS A 196 -24.97 11.93 3.84
C HIS A 196 -25.25 13.43 3.89
N PHE A 197 -24.53 14.18 4.72
CA PHE A 197 -24.83 15.59 4.99
C PHE A 197 -23.59 16.47 4.92
N ASN A 198 -22.52 16.00 4.25
CA ASN A 198 -21.22 16.67 4.23
C ASN A 198 -21.32 18.10 3.65
N ASP A 199 -22.12 18.27 2.60
CA ASP A 199 -22.44 19.53 1.94
C ASP A 199 -23.19 20.53 2.84
N ARG A 200 -23.82 20.06 3.92
CA ARG A 200 -24.63 20.88 4.83
C ARG A 200 -23.85 21.44 6.02
N PHE A 201 -22.60 21.03 6.22
CA PHE A 201 -21.74 21.57 7.29
C PHE A 201 -20.83 22.67 6.76
N SER A 202 -20.70 23.77 7.51
CA SER A 202 -19.88 24.94 7.14
C SER A 202 -18.85 25.27 8.23
N ASN A 203 -17.77 25.96 7.87
CA ASN A 203 -16.65 26.31 8.76
C ASN A 203 -15.94 25.11 9.40
N VAL A 204 -15.83 24.01 8.65
CA VAL A 204 -15.25 22.75 9.13
C VAL A 204 -14.04 22.37 8.30
N TYR A 205 -13.09 21.70 8.95
CA TYR A 205 -12.06 20.95 8.26
C TYR A 205 -12.72 19.70 7.67
N ARG A 206 -12.25 19.25 6.50
CA ARG A 206 -12.85 18.09 5.83
C ARG A 206 -11.85 16.98 5.60
N LYS A 207 -12.25 15.75 5.90
CA LYS A 207 -11.64 14.56 5.35
C LYS A 207 -12.65 13.90 4.42
N VAL A 208 -12.25 13.67 3.17
CA VAL A 208 -13.08 13.06 2.13
C VAL A 208 -12.23 12.10 1.30
N ASN A 209 -12.84 11.12 0.65
CA ASN A 209 -12.21 10.42 -0.46
C ASN A 209 -12.37 11.18 -1.78
N ASP A 210 -11.73 10.72 -2.85
CA ASP A 210 -11.77 11.36 -4.17
C ASP A 210 -13.19 11.43 -4.75
N VAL A 211 -13.99 10.37 -4.61
CA VAL A 211 -15.40 10.34 -5.03
C VAL A 211 -16.26 11.32 -4.22
N GLU A 212 -16.11 11.35 -2.90
CA GLU A 212 -16.80 12.30 -2.01
C GLU A 212 -16.42 13.76 -2.34
N ALA A 213 -15.15 14.02 -2.66
CA ALA A 213 -14.70 15.33 -3.11
C ALA A 213 -15.38 15.75 -4.42
N ALA A 214 -15.59 14.81 -5.36
CA ALA A 214 -16.33 15.08 -6.60
C ALA A 214 -17.81 15.38 -6.33
N HIS A 215 -18.47 14.60 -5.47
CA HIS A 215 -19.87 14.84 -5.11
C HIS A 215 -20.07 16.22 -4.46
N LEU A 216 -19.16 16.63 -3.57
CA LEU A 216 -19.18 17.97 -2.97
C LEU A 216 -18.93 19.10 -3.98
N ASN A 217 -18.30 18.80 -5.12
CA ASN A 217 -18.17 19.72 -6.25
C ASN A 217 -19.32 19.58 -7.27
N GLY A 218 -20.39 18.86 -6.93
CA GLY A 218 -21.57 18.69 -7.78
C GLY A 218 -21.41 17.67 -8.91
N VAL A 219 -20.34 16.87 -8.90
CA VAL A 219 -20.06 15.87 -9.94
C VAL A 219 -20.41 14.48 -9.43
N GLN A 220 -21.38 13.84 -10.09
CA GLN A 220 -21.79 12.48 -9.76
C GLN A 220 -20.81 11.47 -10.36
N VAL A 221 -20.16 10.72 -9.47
CA VAL A 221 -19.20 9.67 -9.80
C VAL A 221 -19.66 8.36 -9.17
N GLU A 222 -19.51 7.26 -9.91
CA GLU A 222 -19.81 5.91 -9.40
C GLU A 222 -18.91 5.57 -8.21
N PRO A 223 -19.42 4.89 -7.17
CA PRO A 223 -18.61 4.45 -6.04
C PRO A 223 -17.39 3.65 -6.49
N ARG A 224 -16.24 3.85 -5.82
CA ARG A 224 -14.96 3.18 -6.12
C ARG A 224 -14.32 3.55 -7.46
N THR A 225 -14.84 4.54 -8.17
CA THR A 225 -14.14 5.10 -9.33
C THR A 225 -12.90 5.85 -8.86
N MET A 226 -11.77 5.59 -9.51
CA MET A 226 -10.52 6.29 -9.23
C MET A 226 -10.41 7.53 -10.12
N LEU A 227 -10.35 8.72 -9.51
CA LEU A 227 -10.34 9.98 -10.25
C LEU A 227 -8.92 10.42 -10.61
N PRO A 228 -8.63 10.97 -11.80
CA PRO A 228 -7.30 11.45 -12.13
C PRO A 228 -6.75 12.48 -11.13
N ARG A 229 -5.43 12.50 -10.92
CA ARG A 229 -4.72 13.43 -10.03
C ARG A 229 -5.13 14.88 -10.27
N ALA A 230 -5.16 15.32 -11.53
CA ALA A 230 -5.55 16.68 -11.88
C ALA A 230 -6.96 17.04 -11.37
N THR A 231 -7.91 16.10 -11.48
CA THR A 231 -9.28 16.26 -10.99
C THR A 231 -9.34 16.31 -9.46
N VAL A 232 -8.55 15.48 -8.76
CA VAL A 232 -8.44 15.52 -7.30
C VAL A 232 -7.90 16.89 -6.83
N LEU A 233 -6.87 17.42 -7.50
CA LEU A 233 -6.31 18.73 -7.18
C LEU A 233 -7.32 19.86 -7.37
N GLU A 234 -8.06 19.84 -8.48
CA GLU A 234 -9.12 20.82 -8.77
C GLU A 234 -10.20 20.80 -7.68
N TYR A 235 -10.75 19.61 -7.38
CA TYR A 235 -11.82 19.47 -6.40
C TYR A 235 -11.39 19.82 -4.99
N GLY A 236 -10.20 19.39 -4.56
CA GLY A 236 -9.67 19.74 -3.24
C GLY A 236 -9.42 21.24 -3.08
N GLN A 237 -8.87 21.91 -4.11
CA GLN A 237 -8.68 23.36 -4.12
C GLN A 237 -10.02 24.11 -4.03
N SER A 238 -11.03 23.68 -4.78
CA SER A 238 -12.38 24.25 -4.72
C SER A 238 -12.98 24.12 -3.31
N LEU A 239 -12.86 22.95 -2.66
CA LEU A 239 -13.37 22.75 -1.30
C LEU A 239 -12.63 23.60 -0.25
N PHE A 240 -11.32 23.74 -0.39
CA PHE A 240 -10.54 24.64 0.44
C PHE A 240 -11.00 26.09 0.24
N ALA A 241 -11.21 26.53 -1.01
CA ALA A 241 -11.65 27.88 -1.32
C ALA A 241 -13.01 28.24 -0.68
N GLN A 242 -13.92 27.27 -0.57
CA GLN A 242 -15.25 27.46 0.03
C GLN A 242 -15.23 27.69 1.54
N SER A 243 -14.32 27.03 2.27
CA SER A 243 -14.31 27.04 3.74
C SER A 243 -13.14 27.80 4.36
N GLN A 244 -12.06 28.01 3.59
CA GLN A 244 -10.76 28.47 4.10
C GLN A 244 -10.23 27.62 5.26
N LYS A 245 -10.71 26.37 5.38
CA LYS A 245 -10.27 25.37 6.35
C LYS A 245 -9.56 24.24 5.59
N PRO A 246 -8.52 23.63 6.17
CA PRO A 246 -7.82 22.52 5.54
C PRO A 246 -8.75 21.38 5.09
N VAL A 247 -8.45 20.85 3.90
CA VAL A 247 -9.15 19.72 3.28
C VAL A 247 -8.15 18.59 3.05
N PHE A 248 -8.54 17.38 3.37
CA PHE A 248 -7.73 16.17 3.20
C PHE A 248 -8.49 15.21 2.29
N VAL A 249 -7.91 14.92 1.13
CA VAL A 249 -8.50 14.01 0.14
C VAL A 249 -7.71 12.70 0.15
N THR A 250 -8.33 11.61 0.58
CA THR A 250 -7.74 10.27 0.54
C THR A 250 -7.97 9.64 -0.83
N CYS A 251 -6.90 9.19 -1.48
CA CYS A 251 -6.90 8.67 -2.85
C CYS A 251 -6.61 7.16 -2.91
N GLY A 252 -7.04 6.41 -1.88
CA GLY A 252 -6.81 4.97 -1.77
C GLY A 252 -5.31 4.64 -1.80
N ALA A 253 -4.91 3.72 -2.68
CA ALA A 253 -3.52 3.33 -2.85
C ALA A 253 -2.59 4.45 -3.35
N ARG A 254 -3.13 5.60 -3.80
CA ARG A 254 -2.33 6.77 -4.20
C ARG A 254 -1.91 7.66 -3.04
N GLY A 255 -2.44 7.42 -1.84
CA GLY A 255 -2.10 8.18 -0.64
C GLY A 255 -3.08 9.30 -0.36
N ILE A 256 -2.58 10.45 0.10
CA ILE A 256 -3.40 11.55 0.63
C ILE A 256 -2.90 12.89 0.08
N THR A 257 -3.82 13.74 -0.36
CA THR A 257 -3.53 15.14 -0.70
C THR A 257 -4.16 16.09 0.32
N ALA A 258 -3.34 16.93 0.94
CA ALA A 258 -3.80 17.99 1.83
C ALA A 258 -3.86 19.33 1.10
N PHE A 259 -4.84 20.16 1.44
CA PHE A 259 -5.03 21.51 0.91
C PHE A 259 -5.12 22.47 2.09
N ASP A 260 -4.31 23.52 2.07
CA ASP A 260 -4.28 24.56 3.10
C ASP A 260 -3.91 25.93 2.50
N SER A 261 -3.70 26.94 3.36
CA SER A 261 -3.39 28.31 2.93
C SER A 261 -2.05 28.45 2.18
N THR A 262 -1.18 27.43 2.23
CA THR A 262 0.11 27.41 1.52
C THR A 262 0.03 26.74 0.16
N GLY A 263 -1.09 26.09 -0.17
CA GLY A 263 -1.32 25.38 -1.42
C GLY A 263 -1.81 23.96 -1.18
N TYR A 264 -1.22 23.00 -1.90
CA TYR A 264 -1.52 21.58 -1.74
C TYR A 264 -0.24 20.80 -1.49
N HIS A 265 -0.36 19.69 -0.74
CA HIS A 265 0.73 18.79 -0.37
C HIS A 265 0.30 17.36 -0.69
N GLU A 266 1.04 16.70 -1.58
CA GLU A 266 0.75 15.32 -1.97
C GLU A 266 1.65 14.35 -1.22
N HIS A 267 1.03 13.35 -0.59
CA HIS A 267 1.71 12.26 0.08
C HIS A 267 1.41 10.97 -0.66
N LEU A 268 2.43 10.43 -1.32
CA LEU A 268 2.31 9.21 -2.11
C LEU A 268 1.90 8.03 -1.23
N GLY A 269 1.02 7.18 -1.76
CA GLY A 269 0.65 5.93 -1.11
C GLY A 269 1.84 4.97 -1.02
N LEU A 270 1.69 3.95 -0.17
CA LEU A 270 2.72 2.94 0.04
C LEU A 270 2.37 1.65 -0.70
N GLN A 271 3.37 1.06 -1.35
CA GLN A 271 3.31 -0.27 -1.91
C GLN A 271 3.44 -1.28 -0.78
N LEU A 272 2.33 -1.94 -0.49
CA LEU A 272 2.23 -3.01 0.50
C LEU A 272 2.15 -4.35 -0.23
N THR A 273 2.81 -5.37 0.32
CA THR A 273 2.93 -6.71 -0.29
C THR A 273 2.01 -7.74 0.34
N ALA A 274 1.54 -7.50 1.57
CA ALA A 274 0.59 -8.36 2.25
C ALA A 274 -0.82 -8.21 1.69
N GLN A 275 -1.70 -9.18 1.95
CA GLN A 275 -3.13 -9.02 1.72
C GLN A 275 -3.64 -7.80 2.51
N LEU A 276 -4.49 -7.00 1.89
CA LEU A 276 -4.96 -5.73 2.46
C LEU A 276 -6.46 -5.78 2.73
N ASP A 277 -6.86 -5.16 3.82
CA ASP A 277 -8.24 -4.84 4.16
C ASP A 277 -8.37 -3.32 4.31
N THR A 278 -9.08 -2.67 3.38
CA THR A 278 -9.21 -1.20 3.39
C THR A 278 -10.26 -0.69 4.36
N VAL A 279 -10.99 -1.58 5.04
CA VAL A 279 -12.02 -1.22 6.00
C VAL A 279 -11.38 -0.49 7.19
N GLY A 280 -11.97 0.66 7.56
CA GLY A 280 -11.51 1.47 8.70
C GLY A 280 -10.30 2.37 8.42
N ALA A 281 -9.66 2.28 7.24
CA ALA A 281 -8.53 3.16 6.90
C ALA A 281 -8.91 4.65 6.94
N GLY A 282 -10.13 5.00 6.51
CA GLY A 282 -10.65 6.36 6.62
C GLY A 282 -10.77 6.85 8.07
N ASP A 283 -11.18 5.97 8.99
CA ASP A 283 -11.29 6.27 10.42
C ASP A 283 -9.91 6.45 11.07
N THR A 284 -8.90 5.69 10.62
CA THR A 284 -7.50 5.91 11.02
C THR A 284 -7.00 7.27 10.55
N VAL A 285 -7.26 7.63 9.28
CA VAL A 285 -6.80 8.89 8.70
C VAL A 285 -7.39 10.09 9.45
N ILE A 286 -8.71 10.11 9.67
CA ILE A 286 -9.36 11.22 10.39
C ILE A 286 -8.86 11.33 11.84
N SER A 287 -8.62 10.20 12.50
CA SER A 287 -8.08 10.17 13.87
C SER A 287 -6.68 10.77 13.93
N ALA A 288 -5.79 10.31 13.04
CA ALA A 288 -4.40 10.76 12.98
C ALA A 288 -4.28 12.25 12.61
N ILE A 289 -5.04 12.71 11.61
CA ILE A 289 -5.08 14.14 11.22
C ILE A 289 -5.56 14.99 12.39
N THR A 290 -6.67 14.62 13.03
CA THR A 290 -7.24 15.41 14.13
C THR A 290 -6.23 15.58 15.26
N LEU A 291 -5.57 14.50 15.68
CA LEU A 291 -4.58 14.54 16.74
C LEU A 291 -3.37 15.39 16.37
N CYS A 292 -2.88 15.28 15.13
CA CYS A 292 -1.77 16.10 14.65
C CYS A 292 -2.14 17.59 14.65
N LEU A 293 -3.27 17.96 14.05
CA LEU A 293 -3.71 19.35 13.99
C LEU A 293 -3.91 19.93 15.40
N ALA A 294 -4.54 19.18 16.30
CA ALA A 294 -4.77 19.60 17.68
C ALA A 294 -3.47 19.73 18.49
N ALA A 295 -2.43 18.98 18.12
CA ALA A 295 -1.06 19.11 18.64
C ALA A 295 -0.27 20.28 18.01
N GLY A 296 -0.89 21.07 17.12
CA GLY A 296 -0.26 22.19 16.42
C GLY A 296 0.69 21.76 15.29
N ILE A 297 0.52 20.55 14.75
CA ILE A 297 1.24 20.07 13.57
C ILE A 297 0.57 20.60 12.30
N SER A 298 1.36 20.92 11.28
CA SER A 298 0.85 21.48 10.03
C SER A 298 -0.05 20.50 9.26
N PRO A 299 -0.97 20.95 8.40
CA PRO A 299 -1.78 20.05 7.56
C PRO A 299 -0.95 19.12 6.68
N ASN A 300 0.14 19.62 6.11
CA ASN A 300 1.13 18.83 5.36
C ASN A 300 1.65 17.65 6.21
N GLU A 301 2.25 17.94 7.36
CA GLU A 301 2.80 16.91 8.24
C GLU A 301 1.70 15.97 8.78
N ALA A 302 0.52 16.50 9.11
CA ALA A 302 -0.62 15.69 9.55
C ALA A 302 -1.05 14.66 8.50
N ALA A 303 -1.07 15.05 7.22
CA ALA A 303 -1.43 14.16 6.13
C ALA A 303 -0.36 13.09 5.88
N GLU A 304 0.93 13.44 5.95
CA GLU A 304 2.00 12.45 5.85
C GLU A 304 1.94 11.42 6.99
N PHE A 305 1.77 11.88 8.23
CA PHE A 305 1.64 10.98 9.39
C PHE A 305 0.41 10.08 9.27
N ALA A 306 -0.73 10.63 8.83
CA ALA A 306 -1.95 9.87 8.62
C ALA A 306 -1.83 8.85 7.47
N ASN A 307 -1.03 9.13 6.44
CA ASN A 307 -0.75 8.20 5.36
C ASN A 307 -0.01 6.95 5.86
N PHE A 308 0.97 7.12 6.76
CA PHE A 308 1.63 5.99 7.42
C PHE A 308 0.67 5.21 8.34
N ALA A 309 -0.15 5.92 9.11
CA ALA A 309 -1.16 5.28 9.97
C ALA A 309 -2.15 4.44 9.15
N ALA A 310 -2.65 4.97 8.04
CA ALA A 310 -3.52 4.23 7.12
C ALA A 310 -2.83 2.98 6.57
N ALA A 311 -1.56 3.10 6.17
CA ALA A 311 -0.78 1.98 5.64
C ALA A 311 -0.57 0.86 6.68
N VAL A 312 -0.47 1.18 7.98
CA VAL A 312 -0.49 0.17 9.05
C VAL A 312 -1.85 -0.50 9.14
N THR A 313 -2.93 0.28 9.22
CA THR A 313 -4.29 -0.24 9.41
C THR A 313 -4.70 -1.19 8.30
N VAL A 314 -4.41 -0.86 7.04
CA VAL A 314 -4.85 -1.68 5.90
C VAL A 314 -4.17 -3.06 5.82
N GLN A 315 -3.10 -3.28 6.60
CA GLN A 315 -2.44 -4.60 6.69
C GLN A 315 -3.08 -5.50 7.76
N LYS A 316 -4.07 -5.01 8.52
CA LYS A 316 -4.76 -5.78 9.57
C LYS A 316 -5.97 -6.48 8.97
N LEU A 317 -5.87 -7.79 8.79
CA LEU A 317 -6.91 -8.61 8.19
C LEU A 317 -8.00 -9.00 9.18
N PHE A 318 -9.25 -9.06 8.69
CA PHE A 318 -10.43 -9.60 9.41
C PHE A 318 -10.85 -8.85 10.68
N ILE A 319 -10.31 -7.66 10.90
CA ILE A 319 -10.66 -6.78 12.03
C ILE A 319 -10.65 -5.32 11.57
N THR A 320 -11.41 -4.45 12.26
CA THR A 320 -11.22 -3.01 12.16
C THR A 320 -9.90 -2.64 12.84
N GLY A 321 -8.82 -2.62 12.04
CA GLY A 321 -7.47 -2.35 12.50
C GLY A 321 -7.30 -0.93 13.05
N THR A 322 -6.38 -0.79 14.01
CA THR A 322 -5.85 0.51 14.47
C THR A 322 -4.38 0.63 14.12
N ALA A 323 -3.80 1.82 14.22
CA ALA A 323 -2.36 2.01 14.07
C ALA A 323 -1.79 2.63 15.35
N ASN A 324 -0.89 1.92 16.01
CA ASN A 324 -0.18 2.48 17.17
C ASN A 324 1.12 3.20 16.74
N GLY A 325 1.71 3.98 17.66
CA GLY A 325 2.89 4.79 17.35
C GLY A 325 4.14 3.98 16.97
N GLU A 326 4.32 2.77 17.51
CA GLU A 326 5.46 1.91 17.18
C GLU A 326 5.33 1.33 15.76
N GLU A 327 4.12 0.90 15.38
CA GLU A 327 3.81 0.40 14.04
C GLU A 327 4.00 1.50 12.98
N ILE A 328 3.52 2.72 13.27
CA ILE A 328 3.70 3.88 12.39
C ILE A 328 5.18 4.22 12.24
N LEU A 329 5.93 4.19 13.34
CA LEU A 329 7.37 4.43 13.28
C LEU A 329 8.08 3.37 12.44
N ALA A 330 7.73 2.09 12.60
CA ALA A 330 8.35 1.00 11.85
C ALA A 330 8.13 1.14 10.33
N ILE A 331 6.90 1.42 9.89
CA ILE A 331 6.60 1.55 8.45
C ILE A 331 7.23 2.80 7.83
N SER A 332 7.44 3.86 8.63
CA SER A 332 8.01 5.12 8.16
C SER A 332 9.52 5.10 7.92
N GLN A 333 10.25 4.11 8.46
CA GLN A 333 11.71 4.04 8.34
C GLN A 333 12.17 3.71 6.92
N ASP A 334 11.38 2.92 6.20
CA ASP A 334 11.74 2.38 4.89
C ASP A 334 10.51 2.32 3.96
N PRO A 335 9.88 3.46 3.64
CA PRO A 335 8.65 3.47 2.88
C PRO A 335 8.89 3.13 1.40
N ASN A 336 8.06 2.23 0.88
CA ASN A 336 8.00 1.91 -0.54
C ASN A 336 6.92 2.74 -1.23
N TYR A 337 7.20 3.98 -1.58
CA TYR A 337 6.19 4.86 -2.20
C TYR A 337 5.72 4.37 -3.57
N ILE A 338 4.46 4.63 -3.91
CA ILE A 338 3.89 4.39 -5.24
C ILE A 338 4.02 5.69 -6.05
N TYR A 339 4.86 5.67 -7.08
CA TYR A 339 5.07 6.81 -7.98
C TYR A 339 4.16 6.73 -9.20
N GLN A 340 3.75 7.89 -9.74
CA GLN A 340 3.07 8.02 -11.03
C GLN A 340 1.93 7.00 -11.26
N ALA A 341 1.09 6.77 -10.26
CA ALA A 341 0.08 5.72 -10.26
C ALA A 341 -0.90 5.83 -11.44
N ASP A 342 -1.34 7.06 -11.77
CA ASP A 342 -2.24 7.33 -12.89
C ASP A 342 -1.62 6.91 -14.22
N LEU A 343 -0.35 7.25 -14.44
CA LEU A 343 0.41 6.87 -15.63
C LEU A 343 0.63 5.35 -15.71
N ALA A 344 0.84 4.71 -14.55
CA ALA A 344 1.03 3.26 -14.48
C ALA A 344 -0.24 2.50 -14.90
N GLU A 345 -1.42 3.02 -14.57
CA GLU A 345 -2.72 2.40 -14.84
C GLU A 345 -3.30 2.80 -16.20
N ASN A 346 -2.90 3.95 -16.75
CA ASN A 346 -3.37 4.43 -18.05
C ASN A 346 -2.20 4.64 -19.04
N PRO A 347 -1.85 3.62 -19.85
CA PRO A 347 -0.76 3.74 -20.82
C PRO A 347 -1.02 4.77 -21.93
N ARG A 348 -2.25 5.27 -22.10
CA ARG A 348 -2.55 6.33 -23.08
C ARG A 348 -1.98 7.70 -22.68
N GLN A 349 -1.58 7.86 -21.41
CA GLN A 349 -0.91 9.06 -20.91
C GLN A 349 0.62 9.00 -21.07
N ALA A 350 1.16 7.89 -21.60
CA ALA A 350 2.58 7.74 -21.85
C ALA A 350 3.08 8.82 -22.82
N VAL A 351 4.14 9.52 -22.41
CA VAL A 351 4.84 10.50 -23.22
C VAL A 351 6.16 9.89 -23.64
N TYR A 352 6.47 9.92 -24.93
CA TYR A 352 7.70 9.37 -25.49
C TYR A 352 8.61 10.49 -25.96
N LEU A 353 9.92 10.29 -25.81
CA LEU A 353 10.90 11.23 -26.33
C LEU A 353 10.89 11.22 -27.87
N PRO A 354 11.18 12.37 -28.52
CA PRO A 354 11.17 12.48 -29.98
C PRO A 354 11.99 11.39 -30.67
N ASP A 355 11.39 10.79 -31.70
CA ASP A 355 11.96 9.70 -32.49
C ASP A 355 12.43 8.47 -31.67
N SER A 356 12.02 8.31 -30.42
CA SER A 356 12.46 7.22 -29.54
C SER A 356 11.30 6.39 -28.99
N GLU A 357 11.60 5.16 -28.62
CA GLU A 357 10.72 4.29 -27.81
C GLU A 357 10.95 4.50 -26.30
N THR A 358 11.76 5.49 -25.92
CA THR A 358 11.97 5.88 -24.52
C THR A 358 10.77 6.65 -24.01
N GLU A 359 10.07 6.08 -23.04
CA GLU A 359 8.98 6.74 -22.33
C GLU A 359 9.54 7.62 -21.20
N LEU A 360 9.04 8.84 -21.10
CA LEU A 360 9.30 9.80 -20.03
C LEU A 360 8.19 9.70 -18.98
N CYS A 361 8.47 8.97 -17.89
CA CYS A 361 7.50 8.75 -16.82
C CYS A 361 7.48 9.87 -15.77
N ASP A 362 8.61 10.56 -15.59
CA ASP A 362 8.71 11.71 -14.69
C ASP A 362 9.53 12.83 -15.37
N PRO A 363 8.86 13.88 -15.90
CA PRO A 363 9.52 14.98 -16.60
C PRO A 363 10.61 15.69 -15.81
N SER A 364 10.55 15.69 -14.47
CA SER A 364 11.57 16.32 -13.62
C SER A 364 12.96 15.68 -13.76
N VAL A 365 13.05 14.48 -14.37
CA VAL A 365 14.33 13.84 -14.68
C VAL A 365 15.16 14.64 -15.66
N LEU A 366 14.53 15.40 -16.58
CA LEU A 366 15.25 16.14 -17.63
C LEU A 366 16.20 17.20 -17.04
N GLU A 367 15.82 17.78 -15.91
CA GLU A 367 16.65 18.74 -15.17
C GLU A 367 17.87 18.07 -14.53
N LYS A 368 17.78 16.77 -14.21
CA LYS A 368 18.85 16.00 -13.53
C LYS A 368 19.90 15.43 -14.50
N LEU A 369 19.59 15.26 -15.77
CA LEU A 369 20.50 14.66 -16.76
C LEU A 369 21.74 15.53 -17.04
N GLY A 370 22.79 14.93 -17.60
CA GLY A 370 24.04 15.60 -18.00
C GLY A 370 25.23 15.39 -17.05
N HIS A 371 25.03 14.66 -15.94
CA HIS A 371 26.00 14.55 -14.85
C HIS A 371 26.40 13.11 -14.50
N ILE A 372 25.99 12.12 -15.30
CA ILE A 372 26.20 10.71 -15.00
C ILE A 372 27.70 10.39 -14.92
N LYS A 373 28.09 9.79 -13.79
CA LYS A 373 29.44 9.24 -13.53
C LYS A 373 29.40 7.79 -13.08
N TYR A 374 28.27 7.34 -12.55
CA TYR A 374 28.09 6.01 -12.00
C TYR A 374 26.85 5.36 -12.59
N ALA A 375 26.93 4.07 -12.89
CA ALA A 375 25.79 3.29 -13.31
C ALA A 375 25.72 1.96 -12.55
N VAL A 376 24.57 1.67 -11.97
CA VAL A 376 24.27 0.36 -11.39
C VAL A 376 23.34 -0.37 -12.34
N PHE A 377 23.77 -1.54 -12.78
CA PHE A 377 22.98 -2.42 -13.62
C PHE A 377 22.53 -3.61 -12.81
N ASP A 378 21.26 -3.92 -12.93
CA ASP A 378 20.82 -5.28 -12.74
C ASP A 378 21.36 -6.21 -13.83
N HIS A 379 21.60 -7.45 -13.46
CA HIS A 379 22.13 -8.48 -14.34
C HIS A 379 21.02 -9.22 -15.09
N ASP A 380 20.16 -9.91 -14.34
CA ASP A 380 19.13 -10.81 -14.87
C ASP A 380 17.96 -10.03 -15.48
N GLY A 381 17.50 -10.39 -16.68
CA GLY A 381 16.39 -9.72 -17.37
C GLY A 381 16.74 -8.32 -17.92
N THR A 382 17.81 -7.72 -17.42
CA THR A 382 18.31 -6.40 -17.82
C THR A 382 19.44 -6.51 -18.85
N ILE A 383 20.53 -7.21 -18.54
CA ILE A 383 21.65 -7.46 -19.49
C ILE A 383 21.64 -8.90 -19.99
N SER A 384 21.50 -9.85 -19.06
CA SER A 384 21.55 -11.29 -19.31
C SER A 384 20.16 -11.90 -19.31
N ILE A 385 19.91 -12.80 -20.26
CA ILE A 385 18.74 -13.68 -20.26
C ILE A 385 19.12 -15.15 -20.03
N LEU A 386 20.34 -15.43 -19.54
CA LEU A 386 20.79 -16.79 -19.24
C LEU A 386 19.84 -17.53 -18.29
N ARG A 387 19.13 -16.80 -17.44
CA ARG A 387 18.19 -17.32 -16.45
C ARG A 387 16.72 -17.26 -16.88
N HIS A 388 16.43 -16.78 -18.10
CA HIS A 388 15.07 -16.75 -18.64
C HIS A 388 14.45 -18.16 -18.69
N GLY A 389 13.12 -18.26 -18.46
CA GLY A 389 12.41 -19.54 -18.37
C GLY A 389 12.43 -20.17 -16.97
N TRP A 390 12.76 -19.38 -15.94
CA TRP A 390 12.80 -19.80 -14.55
C TRP A 390 11.44 -20.29 -14.01
N GLU A 391 10.33 -19.82 -14.59
CA GLU A 391 8.97 -20.23 -14.21
C GLU A 391 8.76 -21.73 -14.40
N GLU A 392 9.36 -22.31 -15.45
CA GLU A 392 9.35 -23.76 -15.73
C GLU A 392 10.14 -24.57 -14.68
N ILE A 393 11.00 -23.90 -13.90
CA ILE A 393 11.76 -24.50 -12.78
C ILE A 393 11.02 -24.30 -11.46
N MET A 394 10.38 -23.14 -11.27
CA MET A 394 9.65 -22.78 -10.05
C MET A 394 8.52 -23.76 -9.73
N GLU A 395 7.69 -24.09 -10.72
CA GLU A 395 6.55 -25.01 -10.51
C GLU A 395 7.02 -26.39 -10.03
N PRO A 396 7.96 -27.09 -10.70
CA PRO A 396 8.47 -28.38 -10.20
C PRO A 396 9.09 -28.30 -8.81
N VAL A 397 9.83 -27.23 -8.49
CA VAL A 397 10.44 -27.04 -7.16
C VAL A 397 9.36 -26.89 -6.09
N MET A 398 8.37 -26.02 -6.31
CA MET A 398 7.26 -25.80 -5.38
C MET A 398 6.42 -27.08 -5.21
N MET A 399 6.11 -27.78 -6.31
CA MET A 399 5.35 -29.02 -6.26
C MET A 399 6.06 -30.09 -5.42
N LYS A 400 7.38 -30.26 -5.60
CA LYS A 400 8.18 -31.19 -4.76
C LYS A 400 8.21 -30.76 -3.31
N ALA A 401 8.34 -29.47 -3.03
CA ALA A 401 8.33 -28.93 -1.68
C ALA A 401 6.98 -29.14 -0.97
N ILE A 402 5.85 -28.91 -1.66
CA ILE A 402 4.51 -29.03 -1.11
C ILE A 402 4.13 -30.50 -0.88
N LEU A 403 4.47 -31.39 -1.81
CA LEU A 403 4.06 -32.79 -1.76
C LEU A 403 5.04 -33.67 -0.95
N GLY A 404 6.29 -33.26 -0.78
CA GLY A 404 7.32 -34.04 -0.09
C GLY A 404 7.45 -35.46 -0.65
N ASP A 405 7.53 -36.45 0.24
CA ASP A 405 7.59 -37.87 -0.12
C ASP A 405 6.35 -38.37 -0.90
N SER A 406 5.23 -37.63 -0.84
CA SER A 406 4.01 -37.98 -1.56
C SER A 406 4.04 -37.59 -3.03
N TYR A 407 5.07 -36.88 -3.50
CA TYR A 407 5.15 -36.35 -4.87
C TYR A 407 4.95 -37.44 -5.94
N ASP A 408 5.58 -38.60 -5.77
CA ASP A 408 5.51 -39.71 -6.73
C ASP A 408 4.33 -40.67 -6.47
N THR A 409 3.63 -40.53 -5.34
CA THR A 409 2.61 -41.51 -4.88
C THR A 409 1.20 -40.94 -4.76
N ILE A 410 1.02 -39.62 -4.82
CA ILE A 410 -0.29 -38.96 -4.74
C ILE A 410 -1.18 -39.33 -5.94
N ASP A 411 -2.50 -39.30 -5.74
CA ASP A 411 -3.46 -39.54 -6.81
C ASP A 411 -3.51 -38.39 -7.83
N ALA A 412 -4.00 -38.69 -9.03
CA ALA A 412 -4.01 -37.73 -10.13
C ALA A 412 -4.89 -36.49 -9.86
N ALA A 413 -5.93 -36.63 -9.04
CA ALA A 413 -6.82 -35.53 -8.67
C ALA A 413 -6.14 -34.59 -7.66
N GLY A 414 -5.50 -35.13 -6.63
CA GLY A 414 -4.71 -34.35 -5.66
C GLY A 414 -3.54 -33.63 -6.32
N PHE A 415 -2.78 -34.33 -7.18
CA PHE A 415 -1.67 -33.73 -7.91
C PHE A 415 -2.10 -32.51 -8.73
N LYS A 416 -3.18 -32.65 -9.54
CA LYS A 416 -3.69 -31.55 -10.36
C LYS A 416 -4.22 -30.37 -9.55
N LYS A 417 -4.80 -30.62 -8.37
CA LYS A 417 -5.26 -29.56 -7.48
C LYS A 417 -4.09 -28.73 -6.99
N VAL A 418 -3.06 -29.37 -6.44
CA VAL A 418 -1.85 -28.69 -5.92
C VAL A 418 -1.09 -27.99 -7.06
N GLN A 419 -1.04 -28.60 -8.24
CA GLN A 419 -0.43 -27.99 -9.43
C GLN A 419 -1.14 -26.69 -9.82
N ARG A 420 -2.48 -26.70 -9.90
CA ARG A 420 -3.26 -25.50 -10.23
C ARG A 420 -3.06 -24.40 -9.19
N GLU A 421 -3.09 -24.74 -7.89
CA GLU A 421 -2.87 -23.78 -6.80
C GLU A 421 -1.45 -23.18 -6.86
N THR A 422 -0.44 -24.01 -7.17
CA THR A 422 0.95 -23.58 -7.39
C THR A 422 1.08 -22.66 -8.59
N GLN A 423 0.48 -23.00 -9.73
CA GLN A 423 0.49 -22.16 -10.93
C GLN A 423 -0.22 -20.82 -10.70
N GLU A 424 -1.38 -20.83 -10.05
CA GLU A 424 -2.08 -19.60 -9.67
C GLU A 424 -1.25 -18.74 -8.72
N PHE A 425 -0.54 -19.35 -7.76
CA PHE A 425 0.36 -18.64 -6.86
C PHE A 425 1.56 -18.03 -7.59
N ILE A 426 2.22 -18.79 -8.46
CA ILE A 426 3.34 -18.30 -9.28
C ILE A 426 2.87 -17.11 -10.11
N HIS A 427 1.75 -17.24 -10.83
CA HIS A 427 1.20 -16.18 -11.66
C HIS A 427 0.86 -14.91 -10.85
N LYS A 428 0.22 -15.04 -9.68
CA LYS A 428 -0.08 -13.91 -8.78
C LYS A 428 1.16 -13.25 -8.20
N THR A 429 2.27 -14.00 -8.12
CA THR A 429 3.53 -13.54 -7.55
C THR A 429 4.61 -13.26 -8.60
N THR A 430 4.28 -13.33 -9.89
CA THR A 430 5.21 -13.00 -10.97
C THR A 430 5.68 -11.55 -10.83
N GLY A 431 7.01 -11.36 -10.71
CA GLY A 431 7.62 -10.05 -10.48
C GLY A 431 7.72 -9.62 -9.02
N ILE A 432 7.30 -10.46 -8.08
CA ILE A 432 7.64 -10.33 -6.66
C ILE A 432 9.01 -10.98 -6.43
N GLN A 433 9.78 -10.48 -5.46
CA GLN A 433 11.05 -11.10 -5.10
C GLN A 433 10.85 -12.58 -4.71
N THR A 434 11.74 -13.44 -5.19
CA THR A 434 11.73 -14.88 -4.93
C THR A 434 11.65 -15.22 -3.44
N ILE A 435 12.24 -14.41 -2.55
CA ILE A 435 12.18 -14.67 -1.11
C ILE A 435 10.76 -14.62 -0.54
N TYR A 436 9.90 -13.73 -1.06
CA TYR A 436 8.48 -13.69 -0.65
C TYR A 436 7.68 -14.81 -1.29
N GLN A 437 8.05 -15.23 -2.50
CA GLN A 437 7.48 -16.45 -3.10
C GLN A 437 7.80 -17.67 -2.25
N MET A 438 9.02 -17.76 -1.69
CA MET A 438 9.39 -18.84 -0.77
C MET A 438 8.67 -18.73 0.58
N GLU A 439 8.38 -17.51 1.05
CA GLU A 439 7.55 -17.30 2.25
C GLU A 439 6.11 -17.77 2.03
N GLY A 440 5.53 -17.47 0.87
CA GLY A 440 4.23 -18.04 0.49
C GLY A 440 4.29 -19.56 0.31
N LEU A 441 5.37 -20.10 -0.26
CA LEU A 441 5.58 -21.54 -0.36
C LEU A 441 5.56 -22.22 1.01
N VAL A 442 6.23 -21.66 2.03
CA VAL A 442 6.18 -22.20 3.41
C VAL A 442 4.74 -22.32 3.90
N ASN A 443 3.89 -21.31 3.63
CA ASN A 443 2.48 -21.37 3.99
C ASN A 443 1.73 -22.43 3.18
N MET A 444 1.98 -22.54 1.88
CA MET A 444 1.38 -23.57 1.03
C MET A 444 1.77 -24.99 1.46
N VAL A 445 3.02 -25.23 1.86
CA VAL A 445 3.47 -26.52 2.40
C VAL A 445 2.70 -26.84 3.69
N ARG A 446 2.56 -25.86 4.59
CA ARG A 446 1.82 -26.01 5.85
C ARG A 446 0.33 -26.26 5.63
N GLU A 447 -0.30 -25.52 4.71
CA GLU A 447 -1.72 -25.63 4.38
C GLU A 447 -2.06 -26.95 3.67
N ALA A 448 -1.16 -27.45 2.82
CA ALA A 448 -1.36 -28.70 2.09
C ALA A 448 -1.27 -29.94 3.00
N GLY A 449 -0.46 -29.87 4.06
CA GLY A 449 -0.41 -30.88 5.13
C GLY A 449 0.26 -32.22 4.76
N TYR A 450 0.99 -32.29 3.65
CA TYR A 450 1.72 -33.51 3.24
C TYR A 450 3.11 -33.64 3.91
N VAL A 451 3.67 -32.54 4.38
CA VAL A 451 5.00 -32.48 5.02
C VAL A 451 4.82 -32.27 6.53
N PRO A 452 5.44 -33.08 7.40
CA PRO A 452 5.43 -32.85 8.85
C PRO A 452 6.01 -31.48 9.24
N GLU A 453 5.44 -30.80 10.24
CA GLU A 453 5.84 -29.42 10.62
C GLU A 453 7.34 -29.31 10.98
N ASP A 454 7.95 -30.36 11.53
CA ASP A 454 9.38 -30.41 11.87
C ASP A 454 10.29 -30.58 10.64
N GLN A 455 9.73 -30.86 9.47
CA GLN A 455 10.43 -31.04 8.20
C GLN A 455 10.17 -29.90 7.20
N ILE A 456 9.29 -28.96 7.54
CA ILE A 456 9.05 -27.77 6.71
C ILE A 456 10.29 -26.87 6.77
N LEU A 457 10.90 -26.64 5.62
CA LEU A 457 12.07 -25.79 5.49
C LEU A 457 11.68 -24.31 5.61
N ASP A 458 12.62 -23.46 6.02
CA ASP A 458 12.39 -22.02 5.99
C ASP A 458 12.49 -21.44 4.56
N LYS A 459 12.06 -20.18 4.41
CA LYS A 459 12.06 -19.48 3.12
C LYS A 459 13.45 -19.33 2.48
N PHE A 460 14.52 -19.31 3.26
CA PHE A 460 15.89 -19.21 2.75
C PHE A 460 16.39 -20.57 2.23
N GLN A 461 16.03 -21.65 2.92
CA GLN A 461 16.33 -23.01 2.49
C GLN A 461 15.60 -23.38 1.19
N TYR A 462 14.31 -23.06 1.07
CA TYR A 462 13.59 -23.26 -0.20
C TYR A 462 14.16 -22.39 -1.33
N LYS A 463 14.57 -21.15 -1.03
CA LYS A 463 15.26 -20.30 -2.00
C LYS A 463 16.55 -20.95 -2.51
N GLN A 464 17.31 -21.61 -1.63
CA GLN A 464 18.53 -22.31 -2.03
C GLN A 464 18.22 -23.46 -3.00
N ILE A 465 17.22 -24.30 -2.70
CA ILE A 465 16.80 -25.41 -3.58
C ILE A 465 16.43 -24.89 -4.96
N TYR A 466 15.67 -23.80 -5.02
CA TYR A 466 15.32 -23.17 -6.29
C TYR A 466 16.54 -22.64 -7.04
N ASN A 467 17.44 -21.94 -6.35
CA ASN A 467 18.66 -21.41 -6.97
C ASN A 467 19.53 -22.54 -7.56
N ASP A 468 19.67 -23.65 -6.84
CA ASP A 468 20.44 -24.81 -7.32
C ASP A 468 19.81 -25.38 -8.61
N ALA A 469 18.49 -25.52 -8.65
CA ALA A 469 17.76 -25.97 -9.85
C ALA A 469 17.87 -24.98 -11.02
N LEU A 470 17.85 -23.68 -10.74
CA LEU A 470 18.04 -22.63 -11.74
C LEU A 470 19.45 -22.71 -12.34
N MET A 471 20.47 -22.94 -11.51
CA MET A 471 21.86 -23.07 -11.96
C MET A 471 22.07 -24.29 -12.86
N GLU A 472 21.32 -25.39 -12.70
CA GLU A 472 21.39 -26.51 -13.65
C GLU A 472 20.98 -26.11 -15.08
N LEU A 473 19.95 -25.26 -15.21
CA LEU A 473 19.53 -24.72 -16.51
C LEU A 473 20.60 -23.81 -17.10
N VAL A 474 21.16 -22.91 -16.28
CA VAL A 474 22.22 -21.98 -16.68
C VAL A 474 23.46 -22.73 -17.15
N ASN A 475 23.91 -23.73 -16.39
CA ASN A 475 25.08 -24.54 -16.72
C ASN A 475 24.92 -25.28 -18.06
N LYS A 476 23.71 -25.77 -18.37
CA LYS A 476 23.41 -26.37 -19.69
C LYS A 476 23.54 -25.36 -20.83
N ARG A 477 23.11 -24.11 -20.62
CA ARG A 477 23.23 -23.03 -21.62
C ARG A 477 24.68 -22.59 -21.80
N MET A 478 25.43 -22.46 -20.71
CA MET A 478 26.86 -22.15 -20.73
C MET A 478 27.67 -23.22 -21.46
N ALA A 479 27.36 -24.51 -21.26
CA ALA A 479 28.03 -25.59 -21.96
C ALA A 479 27.88 -25.47 -23.49
N LYS A 480 26.70 -25.03 -23.98
CA LYS A 480 26.47 -24.78 -25.41
C LYS A 480 27.26 -23.59 -25.94
N LEU A 481 27.37 -22.51 -25.16
CA LEU A 481 28.23 -21.37 -25.49
C LEU A 481 29.70 -21.79 -25.59
N GLN A 482 30.19 -22.54 -24.60
CA GLN A 482 31.57 -23.05 -24.60
C GLN A 482 31.85 -24.03 -25.74
N ALA A 483 30.85 -24.80 -26.15
CA ALA A 483 30.92 -25.69 -27.31
C ALA A 483 30.82 -24.95 -28.66
N GLY A 484 30.53 -23.64 -28.66
CA GLY A 484 30.33 -22.83 -29.87
C GLY A 484 29.02 -23.16 -30.61
N GLU A 485 28.07 -23.81 -29.94
CA GLU A 485 26.74 -24.11 -30.50
C GLU A 485 25.82 -22.88 -30.51
N LEU A 486 26.10 -21.91 -29.64
CA LEU A 486 25.40 -20.64 -29.49
C LEU A 486 26.42 -19.53 -29.30
N ASP A 487 26.03 -18.29 -29.61
CA ASP A 487 26.87 -17.10 -29.41
C ASP A 487 26.44 -16.33 -28.15
N TRP A 488 27.31 -15.49 -27.58
CA TRP A 488 26.98 -14.67 -26.42
C TRP A 488 25.82 -13.70 -26.72
N GLU A 489 25.68 -13.26 -27.98
CA GLU A 489 24.55 -12.47 -28.45
C GLU A 489 23.21 -13.19 -28.19
N ASP A 490 23.18 -14.53 -28.23
CA ASP A 490 21.98 -15.33 -27.98
C ASP A 490 21.42 -15.22 -26.57
N TYR A 491 22.23 -14.74 -25.61
CA TYR A 491 21.85 -14.61 -24.21
C TYR A 491 22.02 -13.21 -23.63
N THR A 492 22.29 -12.20 -24.47
CA THR A 492 22.33 -10.81 -24.05
C THR A 492 21.14 -10.04 -24.60
N MET A 493 20.68 -9.05 -23.85
CA MET A 493 19.64 -8.13 -24.31
C MET A 493 20.16 -7.30 -25.48
N LYS A 494 19.35 -7.11 -26.51
CA LYS A 494 19.76 -6.42 -27.74
C LYS A 494 20.33 -5.04 -27.42
N GLY A 495 21.58 -4.81 -27.83
CA GLY A 495 22.30 -3.53 -27.66
C GLY A 495 22.91 -3.30 -26.27
N ALA A 496 22.69 -4.18 -25.28
CA ALA A 496 23.14 -3.95 -23.92
C ALA A 496 24.67 -3.87 -23.82
N VAL A 497 25.38 -4.83 -24.41
CA VAL A 497 26.87 -4.86 -24.38
C VAL A 497 27.46 -3.63 -25.09
N ALA A 498 26.88 -3.23 -26.22
CA ALA A 498 27.30 -2.02 -26.94
C ALA A 498 27.10 -0.75 -26.10
N PHE A 499 25.98 -0.65 -25.37
CA PHE A 499 25.72 0.44 -24.44
C PHE A 499 26.74 0.48 -23.29
N LEU A 500 27.10 -0.66 -22.70
CA LEU A 500 28.12 -0.74 -21.64
C LEU A 500 29.47 -0.23 -22.14
N HIS A 501 29.89 -0.60 -23.35
CA HIS A 501 31.13 -0.06 -23.95
C HIS A 501 31.09 1.46 -24.11
N GLU A 502 29.98 2.00 -24.64
CA GLU A 502 29.81 3.45 -24.81
C GLU A 502 29.88 4.21 -23.48
N LEU A 503 29.28 3.67 -22.42
CA LEU A 503 29.40 4.25 -21.06
C LEU A 503 30.84 4.19 -20.54
N LYS A 504 31.54 3.08 -20.79
CA LYS A 504 32.94 2.90 -20.38
C LYS A 504 33.87 3.89 -21.07
N GLU A 505 33.70 4.10 -22.37
CA GLU A 505 34.47 5.07 -23.15
C GLU A 505 34.28 6.51 -22.64
N ARG A 506 33.13 6.78 -22.03
CA ARG A 506 32.79 8.07 -21.40
C ARG A 506 33.23 8.19 -19.94
N GLY A 507 33.91 7.17 -19.41
CA GLY A 507 34.45 7.17 -18.06
C GLY A 507 33.42 6.93 -16.96
N VAL A 508 32.26 6.35 -17.29
CA VAL A 508 31.27 5.94 -16.28
C VAL A 508 31.79 4.70 -15.55
N VAL A 509 31.81 4.76 -14.23
CA VAL A 509 32.11 3.60 -13.36
C VAL A 509 30.86 2.76 -13.22
N MET A 510 30.96 1.48 -13.59
CA MET A 510 29.80 0.58 -13.68
C MET A 510 29.85 -0.50 -12.62
N TYR A 511 28.69 -0.75 -12.00
CA TYR A 511 28.47 -1.78 -11.00
C TYR A 511 27.42 -2.76 -11.50
N LEU A 512 27.64 -4.06 -11.26
CA LEU A 512 26.66 -5.11 -11.59
C LEU A 512 26.08 -5.69 -10.31
N ALA A 513 24.75 -5.78 -10.24
CA ALA A 513 24.03 -6.36 -9.12
C ALA A 513 23.15 -7.53 -9.58
N SER A 514 23.12 -8.62 -8.80
CA SER A 514 22.18 -9.73 -9.00
C SER A 514 21.77 -10.31 -7.65
N GLY A 515 20.60 -10.95 -7.60
CA GLY A 515 20.08 -11.60 -6.40
C GLY A 515 20.67 -12.99 -6.09
N THR A 516 21.58 -13.48 -6.93
CA THR A 516 22.20 -14.82 -6.84
C THR A 516 23.68 -14.75 -6.44
N ASP A 517 24.32 -15.90 -6.29
CA ASP A 517 25.70 -15.99 -5.81
C ASP A 517 26.68 -15.17 -6.65
N VAL A 518 27.53 -14.40 -5.98
CA VAL A 518 28.45 -13.46 -6.66
C VAL A 518 29.41 -14.15 -7.62
N ASP A 519 29.84 -15.38 -7.30
CA ASP A 519 30.77 -16.11 -8.15
C ASP A 519 30.08 -16.63 -9.42
N ASP A 520 28.81 -17.05 -9.31
CA ASP A 520 28.00 -17.44 -10.46
C ASP A 520 27.76 -16.24 -11.39
N VAL A 521 27.44 -15.06 -10.83
CA VAL A 521 27.23 -13.83 -11.61
C VAL A 521 28.51 -13.40 -12.32
N ARG A 522 29.66 -13.46 -11.65
CA ARG A 522 30.97 -13.20 -12.27
C ARG A 522 31.27 -14.17 -13.40
N HIS A 523 30.98 -15.44 -13.18
CA HIS A 523 31.18 -16.47 -14.20
C HIS A 523 30.29 -16.21 -15.42
N GLU A 524 29.01 -15.94 -15.21
CA GLU A 524 28.05 -15.56 -16.27
C GLU A 524 28.52 -14.35 -17.07
N ALA A 525 28.87 -13.25 -16.39
CA ALA A 525 29.34 -12.03 -17.04
C ALA A 525 30.65 -12.24 -17.82
N THR A 526 31.52 -13.14 -17.36
CA THR A 526 32.78 -13.48 -18.03
C THR A 526 32.51 -14.27 -19.31
N VAL A 527 31.65 -15.29 -19.22
CA VAL A 527 31.26 -16.12 -20.38
C VAL A 527 30.55 -15.28 -21.45
N LEU A 528 29.74 -14.29 -21.03
CA LEU A 528 29.04 -13.37 -21.93
C LEU A 528 29.90 -12.18 -22.40
N GLY A 529 31.17 -12.09 -21.95
CA GLY A 529 32.17 -11.17 -22.53
C GLY A 529 32.12 -9.71 -22.04
N TYR A 530 31.44 -9.42 -20.92
CA TYR A 530 31.31 -8.04 -20.42
C TYR A 530 31.74 -7.83 -18.95
N ALA A 531 32.22 -8.86 -18.26
CA ALA A 531 32.65 -8.75 -16.86
C ALA A 531 33.67 -7.61 -16.63
N ASP A 532 34.61 -7.44 -17.55
CA ASP A 532 35.69 -6.44 -17.45
C ASP A 532 35.21 -4.98 -17.56
N LEU A 533 33.97 -4.76 -17.99
CA LEU A 533 33.38 -3.42 -18.07
C LEU A 533 32.98 -2.89 -16.70
N PHE A 534 32.66 -3.77 -15.74
CA PHE A 534 32.19 -3.44 -14.39
C PHE A 534 33.33 -3.17 -13.41
N ASP A 535 34.03 -2.06 -13.61
CA ASP A 535 35.16 -1.60 -12.78
C ASP A 535 34.77 -1.18 -11.36
N GLY A 536 33.51 -0.79 -11.14
CA GLY A 536 32.93 -0.59 -9.81
C GLY A 536 32.71 -1.91 -9.06
N GLY A 537 32.69 -3.03 -9.78
CA GLY A 537 32.62 -4.37 -9.23
C GLY A 537 31.32 -5.11 -9.55
N ILE A 538 31.39 -6.43 -9.41
CA ILE A 538 30.26 -7.36 -9.56
C ILE A 538 29.84 -7.84 -8.18
N TYR A 539 28.55 -7.68 -7.89
CA TYR A 539 27.93 -7.94 -6.60
C TYR A 539 26.80 -8.96 -6.76
N GLY A 540 26.75 -9.90 -5.81
CA GLY A 540 25.72 -10.92 -5.69
C GLY A 540 25.49 -11.27 -4.23
N ALA A 541 24.54 -12.17 -3.97
CA ALA A 541 24.38 -12.81 -2.68
C ALA A 541 25.66 -13.58 -2.30
N LEU A 542 25.96 -13.67 -1.01
CA LEU A 542 27.05 -14.51 -0.51
C LEU A 542 26.46 -15.85 -0.05
N ARG A 543 27.05 -16.99 -0.44
CA ARG A 543 26.61 -18.35 -0.03
C ARG A 543 26.39 -18.52 1.48
N GLU A 544 27.26 -17.94 2.31
CA GLU A 544 27.14 -18.00 3.77
C GLU A 544 26.04 -17.09 4.36
N TYR A 545 25.51 -16.19 3.54
CA TYR A 545 24.52 -15.18 3.91
C TYR A 545 23.34 -15.19 2.92
N THR A 546 22.61 -16.31 2.85
CA THR A 546 21.31 -16.43 2.14
C THR A 546 20.28 -15.36 2.51
N LYS A 547 20.59 -14.50 3.49
CA LYS A 547 19.82 -13.35 3.98
C LYS A 547 19.85 -12.09 3.09
N PHE A 548 20.69 -12.00 2.06
CA PHE A 548 20.73 -10.80 1.22
C PHE A 548 19.61 -10.79 0.16
N SER A 549 18.83 -9.71 0.15
CA SER A 549 17.91 -9.36 -0.94
C SER A 549 18.62 -8.50 -1.99
N LYS A 550 18.06 -8.44 -3.19
CA LYS A 550 18.58 -7.63 -4.31
C LYS A 550 18.63 -6.15 -3.93
N LYS A 551 17.57 -5.67 -3.25
CA LYS A 551 17.54 -4.38 -2.56
C LYS A 551 18.78 -4.12 -1.69
N MET A 552 19.10 -5.01 -0.75
CA MET A 552 20.25 -4.82 0.15
C MET A 552 21.59 -4.72 -0.58
N ILE A 553 21.73 -5.43 -1.71
CA ILE A 553 22.94 -5.38 -2.54
C ILE A 553 23.07 -3.99 -3.17
N ILE A 554 22.00 -3.46 -3.76
CA ILE A 554 21.99 -2.15 -4.40
C ILE A 554 22.19 -1.03 -3.37
N GLU A 555 21.50 -1.09 -2.23
CA GLU A 555 21.71 -0.17 -1.10
C GLU A 555 23.17 -0.16 -0.66
N ARG A 556 23.80 -1.34 -0.59
CA ARG A 556 25.21 -1.47 -0.22
C ARG A 556 26.13 -0.84 -1.27
N ILE A 557 25.90 -1.10 -2.56
CA ILE A 557 26.69 -0.49 -3.65
C ILE A 557 26.62 1.04 -3.55
N ILE A 558 25.41 1.57 -3.39
CA ILE A 558 25.15 3.01 -3.29
C ILE A 558 25.86 3.59 -2.05
N ARG A 559 25.65 2.99 -0.88
CA ARG A 559 26.21 3.47 0.39
C ARG A 559 27.73 3.35 0.46
N ASP A 560 28.28 2.18 0.16
CA ASP A 560 29.71 1.89 0.33
C ASP A 560 30.58 2.71 -0.65
N ASN A 561 30.01 3.12 -1.79
CA ASN A 561 30.68 3.96 -2.79
C ASN A 561 30.21 5.43 -2.78
N ASN A 562 29.36 5.82 -1.82
CA ASN A 562 28.80 7.18 -1.72
C ASN A 562 28.15 7.68 -3.02
N LEU A 563 27.45 6.79 -3.74
CA LEU A 563 26.73 7.13 -4.97
C LEU A 563 25.45 7.87 -4.58
N ASN A 564 25.25 9.09 -5.06
CA ASN A 564 24.04 9.83 -4.73
C ASN A 564 23.70 10.89 -5.78
N GLY A 565 22.42 11.25 -5.82
CA GLY A 565 21.92 12.34 -6.64
C GLY A 565 22.02 12.08 -8.14
N ASN A 566 22.18 13.15 -8.90
CA ASN A 566 22.10 13.13 -10.36
C ASN A 566 23.32 12.55 -11.09
N GLU A 567 24.35 12.08 -10.35
CA GLU A 567 25.51 11.41 -10.94
C GLU A 567 25.32 9.89 -11.11
N LEU A 568 24.25 9.34 -10.52
CA LEU A 568 23.94 7.91 -10.52
C LEU A 568 22.77 7.60 -11.48
N ALA A 569 22.98 6.64 -12.37
CA ALA A 569 21.91 5.97 -13.12
C ALA A 569 21.73 4.53 -12.62
N VAL A 570 20.50 4.07 -12.48
CA VAL A 570 20.17 2.69 -12.11
C VAL A 570 19.28 2.07 -13.17
N PHE A 571 19.71 0.94 -13.73
CA PHE A 571 19.02 0.21 -14.79
C PHE A 571 18.53 -1.13 -14.27
N GLY A 572 17.24 -1.42 -14.46
CA GLY A 572 16.65 -2.67 -13.99
C GLY A 572 15.28 -2.96 -14.60
N ASP A 573 14.93 -4.24 -14.68
CA ASP A 573 13.63 -4.71 -15.15
C ASP A 573 12.65 -5.06 -14.01
N GLY A 574 13.11 -4.89 -12.76
CA GLY A 574 12.40 -5.14 -11.52
C GLY A 574 12.12 -3.88 -10.68
N PRO A 575 11.23 -3.98 -9.69
CA PRO A 575 10.89 -2.85 -8.83
C PRO A 575 11.95 -2.50 -7.79
N ASP A 576 12.81 -3.45 -7.38
CA ASP A 576 13.79 -3.21 -6.31
C ASP A 576 14.87 -2.22 -6.76
N GLU A 577 15.42 -2.44 -7.95
CA GLU A 577 16.46 -1.61 -8.56
C GLU A 577 15.96 -0.18 -8.74
N ILE A 578 14.75 -0.08 -9.29
CA ILE A 578 14.12 1.19 -9.61
C ILE A 578 13.82 1.99 -8.34
N ARG A 579 13.36 1.32 -7.27
CA ARG A 579 13.09 1.95 -5.97
C ARG A 579 14.37 2.47 -5.33
N GLU A 580 15.43 1.67 -5.28
CA GLU A 580 16.68 2.09 -4.65
C GLU A 580 17.40 3.18 -5.45
N GLY A 581 17.35 3.12 -6.79
CA GLY A 581 17.81 4.21 -7.64
C GLY A 581 17.05 5.52 -7.37
N ARG A 582 15.72 5.44 -7.24
CA ARG A 582 14.88 6.60 -6.98
C ARG A 582 15.13 7.17 -5.59
N ARG A 583 15.27 6.31 -4.59
CA ARG A 583 15.50 6.66 -3.18
C ARG A 583 16.84 7.33 -2.95
N SER A 584 17.89 6.92 -3.67
CA SER A 584 19.21 7.55 -3.63
C SER A 584 19.30 8.88 -4.37
N GLY A 585 18.19 9.34 -4.97
CA GLY A 585 18.12 10.55 -5.79
C GLY A 585 18.67 10.37 -7.21
N GLY A 586 19.02 9.13 -7.57
CA GLY A 586 19.51 8.74 -8.90
C GLY A 586 18.45 8.83 -9.99
N ILE A 587 18.90 8.54 -11.21
CA ILE A 587 18.05 8.39 -12.38
C ILE A 587 17.71 6.90 -12.53
N SER A 588 16.47 6.53 -12.27
CA SER A 588 15.99 5.15 -12.44
C SER A 588 15.42 4.93 -13.84
N ILE A 589 16.03 4.01 -14.59
CA ILE A 589 15.63 3.62 -15.94
C ILE A 589 15.08 2.19 -15.90
N GLY A 590 13.78 2.06 -16.12
CA GLY A 590 13.06 0.79 -16.17
C GLY A 590 13.24 0.11 -17.52
N ILE A 591 13.58 -1.19 -17.49
CA ILE A 591 13.72 -2.01 -18.69
C ILE A 591 12.48 -2.88 -18.83
N THR A 592 11.72 -2.66 -19.90
CA THR A 592 10.49 -3.43 -20.19
C THR A 592 10.75 -4.48 -21.24
N SER A 593 11.91 -5.13 -21.23
CA SER A 593 12.32 -6.05 -22.27
C SER A 593 11.45 -7.31 -22.35
N ASN A 594 11.17 -7.74 -23.57
CA ASN A 594 10.69 -9.09 -23.85
C ASN A 594 11.88 -10.06 -23.87
N GLU A 595 12.07 -10.80 -22.78
CA GLU A 595 13.19 -11.73 -22.61
C GLU A 595 13.18 -12.91 -23.60
N VAL A 596 12.01 -13.31 -24.11
CA VAL A 596 11.88 -14.37 -25.12
C VAL A 596 12.44 -13.89 -26.46
N GLN A 597 12.06 -12.67 -26.86
CA GLN A 597 12.49 -12.08 -28.12
C GLN A 597 13.87 -11.40 -28.03
N ARG A 598 14.32 -11.10 -26.81
CA ARG A 598 15.53 -10.32 -26.48
C ARG A 598 15.50 -8.86 -26.98
N HIS A 599 14.33 -8.40 -27.38
CA HIS A 599 14.09 -7.05 -27.83
C HIS A 599 12.58 -6.72 -27.77
N GLY A 600 12.24 -5.44 -27.79
CA GLY A 600 10.87 -4.94 -27.74
C GLY A 600 10.24 -5.02 -26.35
N HIS A 601 9.03 -4.47 -26.23
CA HIS A 601 8.33 -4.34 -24.96
C HIS A 601 7.65 -5.65 -24.51
N ASN A 602 7.81 -5.96 -23.23
CA ASN A 602 6.88 -6.67 -22.37
C ASN A 602 6.14 -5.64 -21.50
N PHE A 603 4.96 -5.23 -21.95
CA PHE A 603 4.17 -4.20 -21.28
C PHE A 603 3.65 -4.61 -19.89
N ASP A 604 3.66 -5.90 -19.55
CA ASP A 604 3.26 -6.36 -18.22
C ASP A 604 4.23 -5.88 -17.13
N LYS A 605 5.49 -5.60 -17.50
CA LYS A 605 6.49 -5.02 -16.59
C LYS A 605 6.24 -3.53 -16.33
N ARG A 606 5.61 -2.81 -17.25
CA ARG A 606 5.53 -1.33 -17.20
C ARG A 606 4.82 -0.81 -15.93
N PRO A 607 3.60 -1.25 -15.57
CA PRO A 607 2.89 -0.66 -14.42
C PRO A 607 3.68 -0.76 -13.11
N ARG A 608 4.35 -1.89 -12.86
CA ARG A 608 5.14 -2.09 -11.63
C ARG A 608 6.41 -1.23 -11.60
N LEU A 609 7.06 -1.00 -12.74
CA LEU A 609 8.25 -0.15 -12.83
C LEU A 609 7.91 1.33 -12.68
N VAL A 610 6.82 1.78 -13.31
CA VAL A 610 6.30 3.14 -13.11
C VAL A 610 5.97 3.36 -11.63
N LYS A 611 5.22 2.43 -11.00
CA LYS A 611 4.89 2.48 -9.57
C LYS A 611 6.12 2.40 -8.65
N ALA A 612 7.19 1.76 -9.09
CA ALA A 612 8.47 1.68 -8.38
C ALA A 612 9.27 3.00 -8.42
N GLY A 613 8.96 3.90 -9.35
CA GLY A 613 9.65 5.19 -9.49
C GLY A 613 10.56 5.28 -10.71
N ALA A 614 10.32 4.48 -11.75
CA ALA A 614 11.03 4.64 -13.01
C ALA A 614 10.76 6.05 -13.56
N GLN A 615 11.83 6.76 -13.90
CA GLN A 615 11.75 8.09 -14.50
C GLN A 615 11.76 8.01 -16.03
N LEU A 616 12.46 7.01 -16.55
CA LEU A 616 12.50 6.64 -17.94
C LEU A 616 12.16 5.16 -18.06
N ILE A 617 11.47 4.77 -19.13
CA ILE A 617 11.29 3.37 -19.50
C ILE A 617 11.79 3.17 -20.92
N ILE A 618 12.53 2.09 -21.14
CA ILE A 618 12.97 1.66 -22.47
C ILE A 618 12.53 0.22 -22.73
N PRO A 619 12.27 -0.18 -23.99
CA PRO A 619 12.04 -1.58 -24.34
C PRO A 619 13.30 -2.41 -24.12
N ASP A 620 14.42 -1.93 -24.64
CA ASP A 620 15.73 -2.59 -24.63
C ASP A 620 16.80 -1.54 -24.96
N PHE A 621 18.04 -1.98 -25.19
CA PHE A 621 19.17 -1.11 -25.48
C PHE A 621 19.41 -0.92 -26.99
N SER A 622 18.49 -1.28 -27.87
CA SER A 622 18.65 -1.11 -29.33
C SER A 622 18.78 0.35 -29.75
N GLN A 623 18.18 1.27 -28.99
CA GLN A 623 18.28 2.72 -29.19
C GLN A 623 19.31 3.39 -28.25
N TYR A 624 20.30 2.64 -27.76
CA TYR A 624 21.23 3.14 -26.72
C TYR A 624 21.91 4.48 -27.06
N ARG A 625 22.19 4.77 -28.33
CA ARG A 625 22.80 6.05 -28.73
C ARG A 625 21.93 7.26 -28.37
N LYS A 626 20.61 7.13 -28.50
CA LYS A 626 19.65 8.17 -28.09
C LYS A 626 19.61 8.29 -26.58
N LEU A 627 19.66 7.17 -25.87
CA LEU A 627 19.73 7.14 -24.41
C LEU A 627 21.02 7.79 -23.90
N VAL A 628 22.17 7.57 -24.55
CA VAL A 628 23.44 8.24 -24.22
C VAL A 628 23.34 9.73 -24.49
N SER A 629 22.86 10.15 -25.66
CA SER A 629 22.62 11.57 -25.98
C SER A 629 21.78 12.25 -24.88
N LEU A 630 20.71 11.58 -24.43
CA LEU A 630 19.86 12.03 -23.33
C LEU A 630 20.60 12.11 -21.98
N LEU A 631 21.26 11.02 -21.55
CA LEU A 631 21.95 10.93 -20.25
C LEU A 631 23.07 11.96 -20.09
N PHE A 632 23.74 12.32 -21.20
CA PHE A 632 24.85 13.27 -21.22
C PHE A 632 24.49 14.65 -21.79
N LYS A 633 23.22 14.89 -22.17
CA LYS A 633 22.73 16.14 -22.79
C LYS A 633 23.55 16.57 -24.02
N GLU A 634 23.74 15.66 -24.97
CA GLU A 634 24.52 15.93 -26.19
C GLU A 634 23.71 16.64 -27.29
N GLU A 635 22.38 16.58 -27.22
CA GLU A 635 21.45 17.28 -28.13
C GLU A 635 20.49 18.19 -27.35
N GLU A 636 20.15 19.36 -27.89
CA GLU A 636 19.10 20.24 -27.34
C GLU A 636 17.74 19.51 -27.43
N ILE A 637 17.28 18.97 -26.31
CA ILE A 637 15.89 18.52 -26.18
C ILE A 637 15.04 19.78 -26.15
N SER A 638 14.35 20.08 -27.25
CA SER A 638 13.40 21.19 -27.35
C SER A 638 12.48 21.18 -26.12
N GLU A 639 12.37 22.31 -25.41
CA GLU A 639 11.56 22.51 -24.18
C GLU A 639 10.03 22.35 -24.39
N THR A 640 9.62 21.69 -25.46
CA THR A 640 8.23 21.39 -25.82
C THR A 640 8.02 19.88 -25.83
N VAL A 641 7.96 19.27 -24.64
CA VAL A 641 7.43 17.92 -24.41
C VAL A 641 6.40 17.99 -23.30
#